data_AF-A0A5C5XV61-F1
#
_entry.id   AF-A0A5C5XV61-F1
#
_cell.length_a   1.000
_cell.length_b   1.000
_cell.length_c   1.000
_cell.angle_alpha   90.00
_cell.angle_beta   90.00
_cell.angle_gamma   90.00
#
_symmetry.space_group_name_H-M   'P 1'
#
loop_
_entity.id
_entity.type
_entity.pdbx_description
1 polymer ?
#
loop_
_entity_poly.entity_id
_entity_poly.type
_entity_poly.pdbx_seq_one_letter_code
_entity_poly.pdbx_strand_id
1 'polypeptide(L)'
;MTIPPMKRTNLKRFQRPQSSPRGSAVAPRVSSPLRALGTAWLAATMGVVLLLGMSAGPLVTPTNADEGDAGLFPSLSLGRYGESDPGSFGQQDPATAKASLHSIADHPDSVVIAVDVTLQSPWHIYSLTQPTGGPLPTKLSLVDAESLEIVGDWRSDSVPKRSVSQEFGGITIEEHDGNVQFFALAKIQDADLTAESLPEIQVEINALTCLTGGACQPFDETLTATFTGQAAPELQAAALAKTSAQATANQVTAAEVEKVDTSEMKLFQEDDYAIEWRAYVTPPTLSPGQQGKLVFTAIPVGEYHTYPGVAGDDPLSTNFAIEDKAGLRIAAPTTDAEIIKEEPIPGLVNQFHHGEVTWTMPIEVPADAQSGEQTIRGAIGYQACTSASCLVPKGLRFEAIVNVQPAGAPDSSDGANATEMKLVSAKFGEVKSLAGNTNWVDTIEPVAPPAPDSGADSNADTGVEATGPATVGQSDSEAGVSPIVVETSSGTSMTFPVILAFALLGGFILNFMPCVLPVVGLKVMSFVQQAGSDRRRAFLLNFSYASGIMAIFVLLAVLMVMFSMAWGEMFTHPEVRIAMIVLMFAMALSYFGVWELPAPGMASSKGAQDLQQREGYTGAFFKGMFATVLSTPCSGPFLGGIFALIGGKLPPLQSTIVILVVGIGMSVPYVIMGIWPRLMAWLPKPGPWMETFKEFLAFLFLATVAFFFYTFNDADKMWVFVALMGVWFGCWIIGKTPSWQSVQRRLIAWVSGIGVAVAISVLAFNYLGPVPADQQAQEELLAWEPYDEARLQELQAEGKTVLLDFTAKWCVNCIINLGVAIDTQPTADLVEELDAVAMYADWTDRSPEIKAKLDELQSKSIPLLAIYPGDNPTQPILLRDLVTQQNVLTALRQAGPSQSSGIANRKVSQPETLITR
;
A
#
# COMPACT_ATOMS: atom_id res chain seq x y z
N MET A 1 80.60 -27.54 17.45
CA MET A 1 81.21 -26.87 18.61
C MET A 1 80.17 -26.83 19.72
N THR A 2 80.49 -27.48 20.86
CA THR A 2 79.96 -27.30 22.25
C THR A 2 78.42 -27.33 22.44
N ILE A 3 77.73 -28.42 22.86
CA ILE A 3 77.76 -29.25 24.13
C ILE A 3 77.75 -28.33 25.40
N PRO A 4 77.06 -28.57 26.56
CA PRO A 4 76.52 -29.83 27.16
C PRO A 4 75.32 -29.67 28.17
N PRO A 5 75.07 -30.51 29.23
CA PRO A 5 74.99 -31.98 29.38
C PRO A 5 73.77 -32.55 30.20
N MET A 6 73.80 -33.90 30.28
CA MET A 6 73.06 -34.92 31.04
C MET A 6 72.93 -34.86 32.59
N LYS A 7 71.83 -35.49 33.06
CA LYS A 7 71.60 -36.48 34.16
C LYS A 7 72.39 -36.44 35.49
N ARG A 8 71.64 -36.46 36.62
CA ARG A 8 71.50 -37.52 37.69
C ARG A 8 70.57 -36.95 38.79
N THR A 9 69.64 -37.68 39.43
CA THR A 9 69.89 -38.54 40.61
C THR A 9 68.63 -39.32 41.05
N ASN A 10 68.86 -40.55 41.54
CA ASN A 10 68.00 -41.54 42.24
C ASN A 10 67.02 -40.98 43.32
N LEU A 11 65.87 -41.62 43.65
CA LEU A 11 65.74 -42.79 44.55
C LEU A 11 64.27 -43.31 44.66
N LYS A 12 64.10 -44.64 44.62
CA LYS A 12 63.19 -45.62 45.33
C LYS A 12 62.03 -45.06 46.19
N ARG A 13 60.85 -45.70 46.42
CA ARG A 13 60.26 -47.06 46.32
C ARG A 13 58.75 -46.89 46.67
N PHE A 14 57.78 -47.60 46.11
CA PHE A 14 57.19 -48.81 46.73
C PHE A 14 56.23 -49.55 45.76
N GLN A 15 56.03 -50.83 46.04
CA GLN A 15 55.77 -51.96 45.13
C GLN A 15 54.31 -52.25 44.73
N ARG A 16 54.20 -52.98 43.60
CA ARG A 16 53.09 -53.83 43.11
C ARG A 16 52.72 -54.96 44.09
N PRO A 17 51.71 -55.79 43.76
CA PRO A 17 52.04 -57.12 43.24
C PRO A 17 51.19 -57.62 42.06
N GLN A 18 51.57 -58.82 41.58
CA GLN A 18 51.32 -59.46 40.28
C GLN A 18 50.15 -60.46 40.24
N SER A 19 49.82 -60.88 39.00
CA SER A 19 49.74 -62.28 38.49
C SER A 19 48.39 -62.96 38.18
N SER A 20 48.34 -63.47 36.93
CA SER A 20 47.49 -64.49 36.24
C SER A 20 47.91 -65.93 36.67
N PRO A 21 47.55 -67.12 36.09
CA PRO A 21 46.63 -67.55 34.97
C PRO A 21 45.84 -68.91 35.19
N ARG A 22 45.16 -69.41 34.11
CA ARG A 22 44.82 -70.82 33.68
C ARG A 22 43.37 -71.37 33.80
N GLY A 23 42.81 -71.80 32.64
CA GLY A 23 42.63 -73.23 32.23
C GLY A 23 41.39 -74.08 32.60
N SER A 24 40.56 -74.40 31.58
CA SER A 24 39.83 -75.67 31.23
C SER A 24 38.74 -76.34 32.13
N ALA A 25 37.49 -76.29 31.63
CA ALA A 25 36.55 -77.37 31.19
C ALA A 25 35.86 -78.42 32.12
N VAL A 26 34.53 -78.54 31.89
CA VAL A 26 33.56 -79.69 31.97
C VAL A 26 32.61 -79.84 33.21
N ALA A 27 31.32 -80.01 32.88
CA ALA A 27 30.00 -79.94 33.57
C ALA A 27 29.61 -81.22 34.40
N PRO A 28 28.36 -81.50 34.92
CA PRO A 28 27.00 -80.98 34.56
C PRO A 28 25.86 -80.91 35.64
N ARG A 29 24.64 -80.56 35.17
CA ARG A 29 23.24 -80.74 35.69
C ARG A 29 22.72 -79.78 36.77
N VAL A 30 22.00 -78.71 36.40
CA VAL A 30 20.56 -78.56 35.99
C VAL A 30 19.62 -78.42 37.20
N SER A 31 19.38 -77.17 37.57
CA SER A 31 18.27 -76.71 38.42
C SER A 31 17.96 -75.23 38.09
N SER A 32 16.73 -74.94 37.66
CA SER A 32 16.08 -73.62 37.72
C SER A 32 15.83 -73.22 39.19
N PRO A 33 15.64 -71.94 39.59
CA PRO A 33 15.01 -70.82 38.86
C PRO A 33 15.71 -69.43 38.99
N LEU A 34 15.08 -68.42 38.38
CA LEU A 34 15.16 -66.97 38.66
C LEU A 34 16.29 -66.10 38.05
N ARG A 35 15.79 -65.05 37.37
CA ARG A 35 16.38 -63.76 36.95
C ARG A 35 17.01 -63.70 35.55
N ALA A 36 16.19 -63.11 34.68
CA ALA A 36 16.36 -62.92 33.27
C ALA A 36 17.10 -61.62 32.93
N LEU A 37 17.80 -61.71 31.80
CA LEU A 37 18.23 -60.68 30.86
C LEU A 37 17.17 -59.56 30.67
N GLY A 38 17.50 -58.30 30.38
CA GLY A 38 18.64 -57.82 29.60
C GLY A 38 18.15 -57.26 28.27
N THR A 39 17.48 -56.10 28.38
CA THR A 39 17.36 -54.99 27.40
C THR A 39 16.65 -55.23 26.07
N ALA A 40 15.36 -54.90 26.06
CA ALA A 40 14.59 -54.45 24.90
C ALA A 40 13.37 -53.64 25.41
N TRP A 41 13.16 -52.43 24.85
CA TRP A 41 11.90 -51.66 24.77
C TRP A 41 11.36 -50.82 25.98
N LEU A 42 11.33 -49.50 25.73
CA LEU A 42 10.22 -48.52 25.89
C LEU A 42 9.39 -48.42 27.19
N ALA A 43 9.45 -47.23 27.81
CA ALA A 43 8.32 -46.31 28.09
C ALA A 43 8.79 -45.30 29.16
N ALA A 44 8.95 -44.02 28.81
CA ALA A 44 7.95 -42.97 29.06
C ALA A 44 7.59 -42.82 30.55
N THR A 45 7.98 -41.68 31.17
CA THR A 45 7.12 -40.83 32.02
C THR A 45 7.91 -39.69 32.70
N MET A 46 7.38 -38.47 32.50
CA MET A 46 7.11 -37.43 33.50
C MET A 46 8.25 -36.72 34.27
N GLY A 47 8.19 -35.38 34.28
CA GLY A 47 8.93 -34.55 35.23
C GLY A 47 8.87 -33.04 35.01
N VAL A 48 7.65 -32.48 35.03
CA VAL A 48 7.33 -31.03 35.13
C VAL A 48 7.69 -30.50 36.54
N VAL A 49 8.27 -29.28 36.59
CA VAL A 49 8.24 -28.24 37.67
C VAL A 49 8.37 -28.68 39.14
N LEU A 50 9.35 -28.10 39.87
CA LEU A 50 9.23 -27.55 41.25
C LEU A 50 10.65 -27.12 41.73
N LEU A 51 10.96 -25.82 41.86
CA LEU A 51 10.70 -24.87 42.99
C LEU A 51 11.97 -24.70 43.87
N LEU A 52 12.30 -23.62 44.58
CA LEU A 52 12.07 -22.16 44.62
C LEU A 52 12.76 -21.67 45.94
N GLY A 53 13.00 -20.36 46.07
CA GLY A 53 13.21 -19.65 47.36
C GLY A 53 14.67 -19.25 47.60
N MET A 54 15.01 -17.98 47.83
CA MET A 54 14.58 -17.05 48.88
C MET A 54 14.87 -15.59 48.41
N SER A 55 14.29 -14.46 48.86
CA SER A 55 13.09 -14.03 49.60
C SER A 55 13.16 -12.47 49.67
N ALA A 56 12.01 -11.78 49.58
CA ALA A 56 11.80 -10.32 49.72
C ALA A 56 12.28 -9.73 51.08
N GLY A 57 12.46 -8.43 51.37
CA GLY A 57 12.22 -7.08 50.78
C GLY A 57 12.80 -6.07 51.81
N PRO A 58 12.23 -4.86 52.08
CA PRO A 58 11.80 -3.73 51.25
C PRO A 58 12.59 -2.42 51.59
N LEU A 59 12.35 -1.28 50.88
CA LEU A 59 12.23 0.11 51.40
C LEU A 59 12.61 1.21 50.36
N VAL A 60 11.64 2.11 50.14
CA VAL A 60 11.73 3.59 50.16
C VAL A 60 12.38 4.33 48.97
N THR A 61 11.55 5.14 48.31
CA THR A 61 11.91 6.33 47.50
C THR A 61 12.56 7.41 48.37
N PRO A 62 13.57 8.15 47.87
CA PRO A 62 13.24 9.51 47.43
C PRO A 62 14.10 10.07 46.26
N THR A 63 13.46 10.97 45.48
CA THR A 63 13.94 12.23 44.88
C THR A 63 15.29 12.34 44.12
N ASN A 64 15.16 12.80 42.87
CA ASN A 64 15.97 13.76 42.11
C ASN A 64 17.47 13.55 41.82
N ALA A 65 17.80 13.94 40.59
CA ALA A 65 19.07 14.44 40.06
C ALA A 65 20.03 13.45 39.37
N ASP A 66 20.08 13.64 38.05
CA ASP A 66 21.25 13.82 37.19
C ASP A 66 22.15 12.66 36.73
N GLU A 67 22.25 12.64 35.39
CA GLU A 67 23.37 12.29 34.52
C GLU A 67 23.84 10.83 34.38
N GLY A 68 23.78 10.37 33.12
CA GLY A 68 24.82 9.51 32.55
C GLY A 68 24.37 8.14 32.05
N ASP A 69 23.48 8.10 31.04
CA ASP A 69 23.16 6.84 30.36
C ASP A 69 24.17 6.54 29.25
N ALA A 70 25.05 5.59 29.52
CA ALA A 70 25.95 4.97 28.54
C ALA A 70 25.19 3.87 27.80
N GLY A 71 24.41 4.27 26.80
CA GLY A 71 23.74 3.38 25.86
C GLY A 71 24.73 2.72 24.88
N LEU A 72 24.61 1.40 24.77
CA LEU A 72 25.20 0.58 23.70
C LEU A 72 24.78 1.14 22.33
N PHE A 73 25.65 1.91 21.66
CA PHE A 73 25.86 2.11 20.21
C PHE A 73 26.46 3.52 19.94
N PRO A 74 27.72 3.82 20.36
CA PRO A 74 28.25 5.18 20.30
C PRO A 74 29.05 5.50 19.01
N SER A 75 28.89 4.74 17.92
CA SER A 75 29.72 4.92 16.71
C SER A 75 28.98 4.90 15.37
N LEU A 76 27.67 5.17 15.37
CA LEU A 76 26.98 5.65 14.17
C LEU A 76 26.80 7.17 14.26
N SER A 77 27.91 7.89 14.08
CA SER A 77 27.89 9.32 13.74
C SER A 77 27.71 9.42 12.23
N LEU A 78 26.47 9.66 11.79
CA LEU A 78 26.18 10.18 10.45
C LEU A 78 26.67 11.64 10.44
N GLY A 79 27.95 11.80 10.06
CA GLY A 79 28.58 13.09 9.89
C GLY A 79 27.86 13.94 8.84
N ARG A 80 27.11 14.92 9.33
CA ARG A 80 27.07 16.33 8.90
C ARG A 80 27.85 16.60 7.60
N TYR A 81 27.16 16.67 6.47
CA TYR A 81 27.64 17.38 5.30
C TYR A 81 27.45 18.88 5.55
N GLY A 82 28.56 19.59 5.75
CA GLY A 82 28.55 21.02 6.00
C GLY A 82 29.83 21.43 6.71
N GLU A 83 30.95 21.38 5.99
CA GLU A 83 32.12 22.24 6.24
C GLU A 83 32.90 22.33 4.90
N SER A 84 33.13 23.56 4.46
CA SER A 84 33.62 23.96 3.16
C SER A 84 35.13 23.73 3.00
N ASP A 85 35.53 22.97 1.97
CA ASP A 85 36.93 22.91 1.49
C ASP A 85 37.05 23.77 0.22
N PRO A 86 37.88 24.84 0.21
CA PRO A 86 37.93 25.79 -0.89
C PRO A 86 38.84 25.28 -2.00
N GLY A 87 38.27 24.63 -3.04
CA GLY A 87 39.09 24.27 -4.19
C GLY A 87 38.56 23.32 -5.26
N SER A 88 37.25 23.06 -5.37
CA SER A 88 36.73 22.17 -6.42
C SER A 88 35.51 22.77 -7.12
N PHE A 89 35.69 23.06 -8.42
CA PHE A 89 34.70 23.41 -9.44
C PHE A 89 33.51 24.26 -8.99
N GLY A 90 33.59 25.58 -9.26
CA GLY A 90 32.57 26.57 -8.94
C GLY A 90 31.17 26.17 -9.42
N GLN A 91 30.36 25.72 -8.47
CA GLN A 91 28.92 25.62 -8.58
C GLN A 91 28.40 26.77 -7.71
N GLN A 92 27.99 27.86 -8.36
CA GLN A 92 27.30 28.95 -7.66
C GLN A 92 25.95 28.41 -7.21
N ASP A 93 25.61 28.61 -5.94
CA ASP A 93 24.29 28.25 -5.44
C ASP A 93 23.21 29.01 -6.23
N PRO A 94 22.13 28.31 -6.65
CA PRO A 94 21.13 28.86 -7.56
C PRO A 94 20.29 29.98 -6.95
N ALA A 95 20.31 30.11 -5.62
CA ALA A 95 19.67 31.17 -4.86
C ALA A 95 20.60 31.66 -3.73
N THR A 96 20.47 32.93 -3.36
CA THR A 96 21.09 33.49 -2.15
C THR A 96 20.04 34.26 -1.36
N ALA A 97 19.99 34.08 -0.03
CA ALA A 97 19.04 34.76 0.84
C ALA A 97 19.71 35.66 1.88
N LYS A 98 19.01 36.72 2.30
CA LYS A 98 19.43 37.60 3.42
C LYS A 98 18.23 37.98 4.27
N ALA A 99 18.37 37.89 5.59
CA ALA A 99 17.34 38.32 6.53
C ALA A 99 17.67 39.72 7.10
N SER A 100 16.64 40.56 7.23
CA SER A 100 16.74 41.90 7.78
C SER A 100 15.57 42.18 8.73
N LEU A 101 15.82 43.01 9.73
CA LEU A 101 14.84 43.42 10.73
C LEU A 101 14.68 44.94 10.70
N HIS A 102 13.44 45.40 10.64
CA HIS A 102 13.11 46.81 10.48
C HIS A 102 12.12 47.29 11.53
N SER A 103 12.32 48.50 12.05
CA SER A 103 11.33 49.14 12.93
C SER A 103 10.21 49.79 12.13
N ILE A 104 9.03 49.88 12.75
CA ILE A 104 7.83 50.50 12.17
C ILE A 104 7.63 51.88 12.80
N ALA A 105 7.33 52.89 11.97
CA ALA A 105 7.02 54.22 12.49
C ALA A 105 5.71 54.17 13.30
N ASP A 106 5.68 54.87 14.44
CA ASP A 106 4.53 54.96 15.36
C ASP A 106 4.09 53.62 16.01
N HIS A 107 4.83 52.53 15.81
CA HIS A 107 4.60 51.22 16.44
C HIS A 107 5.89 50.65 17.06
N PRO A 108 6.31 51.16 18.25
CA PRO A 108 7.60 50.78 18.87
C PRO A 108 7.64 49.34 19.40
N ASP A 109 6.48 48.70 19.56
CA ASP A 109 6.32 47.31 20.00
C ASP A 109 6.29 46.30 18.84
N SER A 110 6.41 46.77 17.60
CA SER A 110 6.28 45.96 16.39
C SER A 110 7.45 46.15 15.42
N VAL A 111 7.90 45.07 14.81
CA VAL A 111 9.00 45.02 13.85
C VAL A 111 8.58 44.24 12.60
N VAL A 112 9.18 44.55 11.46
CA VAL A 112 9.02 43.76 10.23
C VAL A 112 10.27 42.92 10.04
N ILE A 113 10.07 41.62 9.88
CA ILE A 113 11.12 40.67 9.51
C ILE A 113 10.99 40.46 8.00
N ALA A 114 12.06 40.70 7.24
CA ALA A 114 12.08 40.56 5.79
C ALA A 114 13.24 39.65 5.35
N VAL A 115 12.97 38.72 4.44
CA VAL A 115 13.90 37.78 3.85
C VAL A 115 13.94 38.00 2.35
N ASP A 116 15.06 38.55 1.87
CA ASP A 116 15.32 38.82 0.46
C ASP A 116 15.97 37.60 -0.20
N VAL A 117 15.28 36.96 -1.15
CA VAL A 117 15.80 35.83 -1.92
C VAL A 117 16.10 36.28 -3.36
N THR A 118 17.33 36.05 -3.81
CA THR A 118 17.80 36.35 -5.18
C THR A 118 18.12 35.05 -5.92
N LEU A 119 17.40 34.77 -7.00
CA LEU A 119 17.53 33.57 -7.85
C LEU A 119 18.28 33.87 -9.14
N GLN A 120 19.14 32.95 -9.57
CA GLN A 120 19.79 33.01 -10.88
C GLN A 120 18.86 32.47 -11.97
N SER A 121 18.71 33.17 -13.10
CA SER A 121 17.93 32.62 -14.24
C SER A 121 18.59 31.34 -14.79
N PRO A 122 17.86 30.24 -15.07
CA PRO A 122 16.41 30.11 -15.15
C PRO A 122 15.76 29.37 -13.95
N TRP A 123 16.24 29.62 -12.74
CA TRP A 123 15.71 29.01 -11.51
C TRP A 123 14.54 29.81 -10.94
N HIS A 124 13.56 29.08 -10.39
CA HIS A 124 12.44 29.62 -9.62
C HIS A 124 12.38 29.00 -8.22
N ILE A 125 11.64 29.66 -7.33
CA ILE A 125 11.28 29.17 -6.00
C ILE A 125 9.75 29.11 -5.88
N TYR A 126 9.21 28.11 -5.19
CA TYR A 126 7.76 28.00 -5.01
C TYR A 126 7.22 28.99 -3.98
N SER A 127 5.99 29.44 -4.17
CA SER A 127 5.30 30.41 -3.30
C SER A 127 5.06 29.87 -1.89
N LEU A 128 4.78 30.78 -0.94
CA LEU A 128 4.26 30.47 0.40
C LEU A 128 2.85 29.85 0.33
N THR A 129 2.08 30.22 -0.70
CA THR A 129 0.65 29.89 -0.89
C THR A 129 0.41 28.75 -1.88
N GLN A 130 1.39 27.85 -2.02
CA GLN A 130 1.33 26.76 -2.98
C GLN A 130 0.12 25.85 -2.69
N PRO A 131 -0.77 25.57 -3.69
CA PRO A 131 -1.90 24.68 -3.49
C PRO A 131 -1.48 23.27 -3.08
N THR A 132 -2.28 22.66 -2.21
CA THR A 132 -2.12 21.30 -1.70
C THR A 132 -2.12 20.29 -2.85
N GLY A 133 -1.17 19.35 -2.82
CA GLY A 133 -0.91 18.40 -3.92
C GLY A 133 0.12 18.87 -4.96
N GLY A 134 0.51 20.15 -4.94
CA GLY A 134 1.61 20.70 -5.72
C GLY A 134 3.00 20.47 -5.08
N PRO A 135 4.06 21.13 -5.62
CA PRO A 135 5.39 21.11 -5.04
C PRO A 135 5.42 21.70 -3.62
N LEU A 136 6.49 21.42 -2.86
CA LEU A 136 6.61 21.89 -1.47
C LEU A 136 6.62 23.44 -1.41
N PRO A 137 5.73 24.09 -0.63
CA PRO A 137 5.75 25.53 -0.46
C PRO A 137 7.01 25.99 0.27
N THR A 138 7.43 27.23 -0.01
CA THR A 138 8.43 27.89 0.81
C THR A 138 7.87 28.12 2.21
N LYS A 139 8.61 27.72 3.25
CA LYS A 139 8.25 27.91 4.65
C LYS A 139 9.32 28.75 5.35
N LEU A 140 8.88 29.73 6.14
CA LEU A 140 9.76 30.54 6.98
C LEU A 140 9.33 30.41 8.45
N SER A 141 10.30 30.20 9.33
CA SER A 141 10.09 30.07 10.78
C SER A 141 11.18 30.78 11.57
N LEU A 142 10.85 31.17 12.81
CA LEU A 142 11.83 31.69 13.77
C LEU A 142 12.37 30.53 14.61
N VAL A 143 13.70 30.45 14.74
CA VAL A 143 14.37 29.37 15.47
C VAL A 143 14.31 29.61 16.99
N ASP A 144 14.39 30.87 17.43
CA ASP A 144 14.27 31.30 18.83
C ASP A 144 13.14 32.33 18.98
N ALA A 145 11.93 31.86 19.28
CA ALA A 145 10.72 32.67 19.39
C ALA A 145 10.51 33.34 20.78
N GLU A 146 11.51 33.30 21.67
CA GLU A 146 11.36 33.84 23.05
C GLU A 146 11.27 35.37 23.10
N SER A 147 11.80 36.07 22.11
CA SER A 147 11.85 37.55 22.07
C SER A 147 10.85 38.18 21.08
N LEU A 148 10.37 37.42 20.09
CA LEU A 148 9.50 37.88 19.02
C LEU A 148 8.39 36.87 18.73
N GLU A 149 7.16 37.37 18.59
CA GLU A 149 6.00 36.59 18.14
C GLU A 149 5.54 37.10 16.77
N ILE A 150 5.40 36.21 15.78
CA ILE A 150 4.88 36.59 14.45
C ILE A 150 3.37 36.88 14.56
N VAL A 151 2.96 38.04 14.05
CA VAL A 151 1.56 38.49 14.00
C VAL A 151 1.04 38.36 12.57
N GLY A 152 0.40 37.22 12.28
CA GLY A 152 -0.18 36.88 10.98
C GLY A 152 0.71 36.01 10.10
N ASP A 153 0.32 35.78 8.84
CA ASP A 153 1.07 34.94 7.91
C ASP A 153 2.22 35.69 7.24
N TRP A 154 3.27 34.95 6.86
CA TRP A 154 4.30 35.44 5.95
C TRP A 154 3.70 35.80 4.59
N ARG A 155 4.20 36.87 3.98
CA ARG A 155 3.72 37.38 2.68
C ARG A 155 4.90 37.62 1.74
N SER A 156 4.64 37.64 0.44
CA SER A 156 5.61 38.04 -0.58
C SER A 156 5.33 39.46 -1.08
N ASP A 157 6.37 40.19 -1.47
CA ASP A 157 6.28 41.50 -2.11
C ASP A 157 5.73 41.45 -3.55
N SER A 158 5.95 40.33 -4.23
CA SER A 158 5.53 40.06 -5.59
C SER A 158 4.40 39.04 -5.65
N VAL A 159 3.55 39.13 -6.67
CA VAL A 159 2.52 38.13 -6.95
C VAL A 159 3.17 36.93 -7.64
N PRO A 160 2.96 35.69 -7.19
CA PRO A 160 3.56 34.51 -7.82
C PRO A 160 3.02 34.30 -9.24
N LYS A 161 3.88 33.78 -10.13
CA LYS A 161 3.48 33.33 -11.46
C LYS A 161 2.75 32.00 -11.33
N ARG A 162 1.55 31.92 -11.91
CA ARG A 162 0.71 30.73 -11.92
C ARG A 162 0.88 29.98 -13.24
N SER A 163 1.26 28.71 -13.19
CA SER A 163 1.34 27.82 -14.35
C SER A 163 0.74 26.46 -14.04
N VAL A 164 0.19 25.76 -15.04
CA VAL A 164 -0.38 24.41 -14.82
C VAL A 164 0.70 23.37 -15.06
N SER A 165 1.09 22.63 -14.01
CA SER A 165 2.10 21.57 -14.13
C SER A 165 1.46 20.22 -14.40
N GLN A 166 1.92 19.54 -15.44
CA GLN A 166 1.49 18.18 -15.75
C GLN A 166 2.17 17.13 -14.85
N GLU A 167 3.35 17.46 -14.32
CA GLU A 167 4.12 16.64 -13.39
C GLU A 167 3.40 16.49 -12.04
N PHE A 168 2.70 17.54 -11.62
CA PHE A 168 1.82 17.53 -10.44
C PHE A 168 0.35 17.38 -10.80
N GLY A 169 0.04 16.58 -11.83
CA GLY A 169 -1.34 16.15 -12.10
C GLY A 169 -2.29 17.24 -12.62
N GLY A 170 -1.76 18.32 -13.23
CA GLY A 170 -2.56 19.42 -13.76
C GLY A 170 -2.90 20.51 -12.74
N ILE A 171 -2.21 20.53 -11.59
CA ILE A 171 -2.38 21.55 -10.55
C ILE A 171 -1.75 22.87 -11.01
N THR A 172 -2.40 23.99 -10.64
CA THR A 172 -1.82 25.33 -10.85
C THR A 172 -0.73 25.58 -9.82
N ILE A 173 0.53 25.56 -10.23
CA ILE A 173 1.68 25.86 -9.39
C ILE A 173 2.01 27.35 -9.38
N GLU A 174 2.50 27.83 -8.24
CA GLU A 174 2.82 29.23 -7.96
C GLU A 174 4.33 29.39 -7.76
N GLU A 175 4.98 30.17 -8.64
CA GLU A 175 6.43 30.28 -8.72
C GLU A 175 6.87 31.76 -8.68
N HIS A 176 7.99 32.05 -8.02
CA HIS A 176 8.69 33.33 -8.12
C HIS A 176 10.01 33.15 -8.87
N ASP A 177 10.27 34.04 -9.83
CA ASP A 177 11.53 34.12 -10.58
C ASP A 177 12.27 35.41 -10.24
N GLY A 178 13.61 35.35 -10.20
CA GLY A 178 14.44 36.54 -9.98
C GLY A 178 14.53 36.91 -8.50
N ASN A 179 14.00 38.07 -8.11
CA ASN A 179 14.08 38.56 -6.73
C ASN A 179 12.70 38.54 -6.08
N VAL A 180 12.59 37.97 -4.89
CA VAL A 180 11.38 37.96 -4.08
C VAL A 180 11.73 38.28 -2.62
N GLN A 181 10.96 39.17 -2.00
CA GLN A 181 11.07 39.51 -0.58
C GLN A 181 9.89 38.90 0.18
N PHE A 182 10.17 37.98 1.09
CA PHE A 182 9.19 37.43 2.02
C PHE A 182 9.23 38.21 3.33
N PHE A 183 8.10 38.66 3.84
CA PHE A 183 8.05 39.46 5.07
C PHE A 183 6.90 39.09 5.98
N ALA A 184 7.08 39.30 7.27
CA ALA A 184 6.07 39.14 8.30
C ALA A 184 6.15 40.24 9.35
N LEU A 185 5.00 40.59 9.93
CA LEU A 185 4.92 41.47 11.09
C LEU A 185 5.21 40.65 12.34
N ALA A 186 6.07 41.14 13.23
CA ALA A 186 6.34 40.50 14.50
C ALA A 186 6.23 41.50 15.66
N LYS A 187 5.75 41.03 16.80
CA LYS A 187 5.61 41.81 18.03
C LYS A 187 6.72 41.46 19.01
N ILE A 188 7.29 42.47 19.64
CA ILE A 188 8.30 42.32 20.71
C ILE A 188 7.58 41.89 21.98
N GLN A 189 7.99 40.75 22.55
CA GLN A 189 7.34 40.19 23.74
C GLN A 189 7.83 40.85 25.04
N ASP A 190 9.08 41.28 25.09
CA ASP A 190 9.66 41.95 26.26
C ASP A 190 9.53 43.48 26.13
N ALA A 191 8.81 44.09 27.08
CA ALA A 191 8.57 45.53 27.10
C ALA A 191 9.84 46.36 27.36
N ASP A 192 10.90 45.75 27.88
CA ASP A 192 12.19 46.40 28.11
C ASP A 192 13.12 46.37 26.88
N LEU A 193 12.75 45.61 25.82
CA LEU A 193 13.50 45.52 24.57
C LEU A 193 12.95 46.48 23.50
N THR A 194 13.85 47.04 22.71
CA THR A 194 13.56 47.85 21.52
C THR A 194 14.08 47.14 20.28
N ALA A 195 13.57 47.49 19.09
CA ALA A 195 14.00 46.88 17.82
C ALA A 195 15.53 46.89 17.60
N GLU A 196 16.26 47.85 18.19
CA GLU A 196 17.72 47.97 18.14
C GLU A 196 18.46 47.12 19.17
N SER A 197 17.79 46.71 20.25
CA SER A 197 18.36 45.95 21.37
C SER A 197 17.91 44.49 21.40
N LEU A 198 17.19 44.04 20.36
CA LEU A 198 16.82 42.64 20.19
C LEU A 198 18.06 41.74 20.07
N PRO A 199 18.01 40.52 20.65
CA PRO A 199 19.07 39.53 20.46
C PRO A 199 19.17 39.08 19.00
N GLU A 200 20.19 38.29 18.69
CA GLU A 200 20.38 37.74 17.34
C GLU A 200 19.19 36.88 16.92
N ILE A 201 18.34 37.39 16.01
CA ILE A 201 17.15 36.69 15.54
C ILE A 201 17.53 35.79 14.36
N GLN A 202 17.26 34.50 14.47
CA GLN A 202 17.49 33.52 13.41
C GLN A 202 16.18 33.15 12.71
N VAL A 203 16.16 33.31 11.39
CA VAL A 203 15.06 32.91 10.51
C VAL A 203 15.49 31.71 9.71
N GLU A 204 14.76 30.62 9.81
CA GLU A 204 14.95 29.42 8.98
C GLU A 204 14.05 29.52 7.76
N ILE A 205 14.64 29.38 6.57
CA ILE A 205 13.92 29.24 5.30
C ILE A 205 14.08 27.79 4.84
N ASN A 206 12.95 27.11 4.60
CA ASN A 206 12.88 25.77 4.02
C ASN A 206 12.14 25.89 2.69
N ALA A 207 12.84 25.73 1.57
CA ALA A 207 12.28 25.96 0.24
C ALA A 207 12.82 24.98 -0.81
N LEU A 208 12.18 24.96 -1.97
CA LEU A 208 12.63 24.16 -3.11
C LEU A 208 12.90 25.09 -4.30
N THR A 209 14.14 25.07 -4.80
CA THR A 209 14.55 25.82 -5.99
C THR A 209 14.61 24.88 -7.18
N CYS A 210 13.98 25.24 -8.30
CA CYS A 210 13.80 24.31 -9.41
C CYS A 210 14.09 24.96 -10.78
N LEU A 211 14.52 24.13 -11.72
CA LEU A 211 14.59 24.44 -13.14
C LEU A 211 13.29 24.05 -13.84
N THR A 212 12.83 24.87 -14.79
CA THR A 212 11.71 24.52 -15.67
C THR A 212 12.06 23.26 -16.48
N GLY A 213 11.54 22.10 -16.07
CA GLY A 213 11.91 20.78 -16.62
C GLY A 213 12.22 19.68 -15.58
N GLY A 214 12.06 19.97 -14.29
CA GLY A 214 11.92 18.94 -13.25
C GLY A 214 13.19 18.62 -12.43
N ALA A 215 14.26 19.41 -12.56
CA ALA A 215 15.41 19.31 -11.66
C ALA A 215 15.28 20.32 -10.52
N CYS A 216 15.13 19.83 -9.30
CA CYS A 216 14.92 20.62 -8.09
C CYS A 216 16.02 20.38 -7.06
N GLN A 217 16.40 21.43 -6.33
CA GLN A 217 17.37 21.40 -5.24
C GLN A 217 16.74 22.04 -3.98
N PRO A 218 16.78 21.35 -2.82
CA PRO A 218 16.40 21.95 -1.54
C PRO A 218 17.25 23.19 -1.24
N PHE A 219 16.59 24.24 -0.76
CA PHE A 219 17.20 25.50 -0.32
C PHE A 219 16.78 25.73 1.14
N ASP A 220 17.56 25.12 2.03
CA ASP A 220 17.34 25.16 3.47
C ASP A 220 18.49 25.96 4.11
N GLU A 221 18.21 27.18 4.57
CA GLU A 221 19.20 28.08 5.18
C GLU A 221 18.69 28.66 6.50
N THR A 222 19.60 28.81 7.47
CA THR A 222 19.33 29.58 8.70
C THR A 222 20.03 30.93 8.59
N LEU A 223 19.23 32.00 8.55
CA LEU A 223 19.69 33.37 8.33
C LEU A 223 19.62 34.17 9.63
N THR A 224 20.72 34.81 9.99
CA THR A 224 20.72 35.84 11.05
C THR A 224 20.14 37.14 10.51
N ALA A 225 19.01 37.59 11.09
CA ALA A 225 18.40 38.86 10.73
C ALA A 225 19.18 40.04 11.32
N THR A 226 19.67 40.94 10.47
CA THR A 226 20.37 42.15 10.91
C THR A 226 19.42 43.34 10.98
N PHE A 227 19.48 44.12 12.05
CA PHE A 227 18.71 45.37 12.14
C PHE A 227 19.21 46.40 11.12
N THR A 228 18.33 46.86 10.24
CA THR A 228 18.66 47.75 9.11
C THR A 228 18.01 49.13 9.20
N GLY A 229 17.37 49.47 10.32
CA GLY A 229 16.72 50.75 10.55
C GLY A 229 15.20 50.71 10.37
N GLN A 230 14.60 51.84 10.01
CA GLN A 230 13.15 51.92 9.77
C GLN A 230 12.78 51.30 8.41
N ALA A 231 11.70 50.53 8.38
CA ALA A 231 11.21 49.88 7.14
C ALA A 231 10.85 50.93 6.08
N ALA A 232 11.00 50.59 4.81
CA ALA A 232 10.52 51.45 3.72
C ALA A 232 9.00 51.68 3.81
N PRO A 233 8.47 52.84 3.39
CA PRO A 233 7.04 53.16 3.52
C PRO A 233 6.10 52.11 2.91
N GLU A 234 6.50 51.50 1.80
CA GLU A 234 5.73 50.45 1.11
C GLU A 234 5.70 49.14 1.92
N LEU A 235 6.83 48.75 2.51
CA LEU A 235 6.94 47.56 3.35
C LEU A 235 6.18 47.73 4.68
N GLN A 236 6.21 48.94 5.27
CA GLN A 236 5.40 49.26 6.45
C GLN A 236 3.90 49.15 6.16
N ALA A 237 3.44 49.73 5.05
CA ALA A 237 2.04 49.65 4.65
C ALA A 237 1.60 48.21 4.36
N ALA A 238 2.45 47.42 3.70
CA ALA A 238 2.16 46.03 3.38
C ALA A 238 2.13 45.12 4.63
N ALA A 239 3.01 45.36 5.61
CA ALA A 239 3.05 44.59 6.85
C ALA A 239 1.86 44.90 7.79
N LEU A 240 1.44 46.17 7.86
CA LEU A 240 0.34 46.61 8.74
C LEU A 240 -1.07 46.39 8.17
N ALA A 241 -1.19 46.05 6.89
CA ALA A 241 -2.49 45.75 6.28
C ALA A 241 -3.12 44.49 6.90
N LYS A 242 -4.31 44.63 7.50
CA LYS A 242 -5.18 43.50 7.90
C LYS A 242 -5.67 42.77 6.66
N THR A 243 -5.81 41.45 6.74
CA THR A 243 -6.24 40.55 5.66
C THR A 243 -7.58 40.96 5.05
N SER A 244 -7.53 41.86 4.08
CA SER A 244 -8.60 42.15 3.13
C SER A 244 -7.95 42.67 1.85
N ALA A 245 -8.21 41.97 0.75
CA ALA A 245 -7.88 42.33 -0.63
C ALA A 245 -6.44 42.12 -1.10
N GLN A 246 -6.15 40.89 -1.52
CA GLN A 246 -5.53 40.67 -2.84
C GLN A 246 -6.66 40.30 -3.81
N ALA A 247 -7.48 41.30 -4.12
CA ALA A 247 -8.55 41.23 -5.10
C ALA A 247 -8.48 42.49 -5.96
N THR A 248 -7.59 42.46 -6.96
CA THR A 248 -7.63 43.41 -8.07
C THR A 248 -7.28 42.70 -9.37
N ALA A 249 -8.13 41.76 -9.78
CA ALA A 249 -8.38 41.41 -11.19
C ALA A 249 -9.48 40.34 -11.29
N ASN A 250 -10.74 40.76 -11.17
CA ASN A 250 -11.85 40.36 -12.05
C ASN A 250 -13.19 40.71 -11.38
N GLN A 251 -13.82 41.75 -11.89
CA GLN A 251 -15.27 41.92 -11.77
C GLN A 251 -15.94 40.86 -12.65
N VAL A 252 -16.66 39.91 -12.05
CA VAL A 252 -18.03 39.52 -12.44
C VAL A 252 -18.70 38.93 -11.18
N THR A 253 -19.66 39.70 -10.67
CA THR A 253 -20.79 39.41 -9.75
C THR A 253 -20.97 37.96 -9.22
N ALA A 254 -20.77 37.79 -7.90
CA ALA A 254 -21.53 36.82 -7.11
C ALA A 254 -22.71 37.58 -6.46
N ALA A 255 -23.93 37.13 -6.74
CA ALA A 255 -25.17 37.74 -6.27
C ALA A 255 -25.33 37.59 -4.74
N GLU A 256 -25.95 38.60 -4.13
CA GLU A 256 -26.22 38.75 -2.70
C GLU A 256 -26.83 37.49 -2.04
N VAL A 257 -26.09 36.91 -1.09
CA VAL A 257 -26.68 36.24 0.07
C VAL A 257 -26.69 37.28 1.20
N GLU A 258 -27.88 37.69 1.59
CA GLU A 258 -28.15 38.59 2.71
C GLU A 258 -27.46 38.03 3.98
N LYS A 259 -26.50 38.79 4.54
CA LYS A 259 -25.66 38.35 5.67
C LYS A 259 -26.49 38.28 6.95
N VAL A 260 -27.05 37.11 7.25
CA VAL A 260 -27.57 36.77 8.58
C VAL A 260 -26.39 36.72 9.57
N ASP A 261 -26.45 37.49 10.66
CA ASP A 261 -25.45 37.43 11.72
C ASP A 261 -25.60 36.11 12.49
N THR A 262 -24.62 35.22 12.33
CA THR A 262 -24.61 33.86 12.92
C THR A 262 -23.60 33.73 14.06
N SER A 263 -22.99 34.83 14.49
CA SER A 263 -21.89 34.84 15.48
C SER A 263 -22.28 34.37 16.88
N GLU A 264 -23.56 34.44 17.24
CA GLU A 264 -24.09 33.98 18.54
C GLU A 264 -24.74 32.58 18.52
N MET A 265 -24.83 31.92 17.36
CA MET A 265 -25.48 30.60 17.24
C MET A 265 -24.60 29.47 17.78
N LYS A 266 -25.19 28.53 18.52
CA LYS A 266 -24.44 27.42 19.12
C LYS A 266 -24.01 26.42 18.06
N LEU A 267 -22.74 26.03 18.09
CA LEU A 267 -22.20 24.95 17.27
C LEU A 267 -22.52 23.60 17.91
N PHE A 268 -23.02 22.67 17.10
CA PHE A 268 -23.23 21.28 17.48
C PHE A 268 -22.02 20.45 17.07
N GLN A 269 -21.37 19.81 18.03
CA GLN A 269 -20.27 18.86 17.80
C GLN A 269 -20.57 17.59 18.60
N GLU A 270 -20.46 16.44 17.94
CA GLU A 270 -20.66 15.14 18.58
C GLU A 270 -19.32 14.59 19.06
N ASP A 271 -19.15 14.34 20.36
CA ASP A 271 -17.99 13.64 20.95
C ASP A 271 -16.60 14.09 20.40
N ASP A 272 -16.36 15.40 20.28
CA ASP A 272 -15.13 15.99 19.72
C ASP A 272 -14.81 15.56 18.26
N TYR A 273 -15.83 15.20 17.48
CA TYR A 273 -15.67 14.83 16.07
C TYR A 273 -15.19 16.01 15.22
N ALA A 274 -14.47 15.71 14.12
CA ALA A 274 -13.76 16.71 13.33
C ALA A 274 -14.63 17.63 12.46
N ILE A 275 -15.96 17.62 12.64
CA ILE A 275 -16.90 18.52 11.95
C ILE A 275 -17.86 19.10 12.97
N GLU A 276 -17.94 20.42 13.00
CA GLU A 276 -18.92 21.18 13.77
C GLU A 276 -20.08 21.62 12.85
N TRP A 277 -21.31 21.55 13.35
CA TRP A 277 -22.51 21.89 12.60
C TRP A 277 -23.19 23.15 13.13
N ARG A 278 -23.61 24.01 12.20
CA ARG A 278 -24.55 25.12 12.45
C ARG A 278 -25.78 24.93 11.58
N ALA A 279 -26.98 25.07 12.14
CA ALA A 279 -28.21 24.92 11.37
C ALA A 279 -29.28 25.93 11.80
N TYR A 280 -29.95 26.57 10.83
CA TYR A 280 -30.99 27.57 11.10
C TYR A 280 -32.02 27.68 9.96
N VAL A 281 -33.21 28.16 10.30
CA VAL A 281 -34.28 28.49 9.34
C VAL A 281 -34.30 30.00 9.12
N THR A 282 -34.41 30.41 7.85
CA THR A 282 -34.65 31.81 7.50
C THR A 282 -35.61 31.96 6.30
N PRO A 283 -36.64 32.83 6.37
CA PRO A 283 -37.17 33.44 7.58
C PRO A 283 -37.95 32.39 8.42
N PRO A 284 -38.03 32.53 9.75
CA PRO A 284 -38.68 31.57 10.64
C PRO A 284 -40.21 31.65 10.62
N THR A 285 -40.76 32.70 10.01
CA THR A 285 -42.19 32.91 9.88
C THR A 285 -42.53 33.15 8.41
N LEU A 286 -43.44 32.35 7.86
CA LEU A 286 -43.81 32.35 6.45
C LEU A 286 -45.33 32.44 6.29
N SER A 287 -45.80 33.19 5.29
CA SER A 287 -47.19 33.19 4.86
C SER A 287 -47.45 32.09 3.81
N PRO A 288 -48.70 31.59 3.65
CA PRO A 288 -49.03 30.67 2.57
C PRO A 288 -48.63 31.23 1.20
N GLY A 289 -47.89 30.44 0.41
CA GLY A 289 -47.33 30.85 -0.89
C GLY A 289 -45.94 31.50 -0.82
N GLN A 290 -45.37 31.70 0.38
CA GLN A 290 -44.03 32.25 0.55
C GLN A 290 -42.97 31.15 0.61
N GLN A 291 -41.75 31.46 0.16
CA GLN A 291 -40.58 30.59 0.22
C GLN A 291 -39.63 31.01 1.36
N GLY A 292 -38.97 30.02 1.97
CA GLY A 292 -37.89 30.19 2.92
C GLY A 292 -36.75 29.20 2.65
N LYS A 293 -35.79 29.12 3.57
CA LYS A 293 -34.61 28.24 3.45
C LYS A 293 -34.29 27.57 4.77
N LEU A 294 -34.00 26.27 4.73
CA LEU A 294 -33.24 25.58 5.76
C LEU A 294 -31.76 25.70 5.40
N VAL A 295 -30.93 26.13 6.34
CA VAL A 295 -29.49 26.33 6.11
C VAL A 295 -28.71 25.41 7.05
N PHE A 296 -27.77 24.66 6.49
CA PHE A 296 -26.88 23.74 7.21
C PHE A 296 -25.44 24.04 6.83
N THR A 297 -24.61 24.33 7.82
CA THR A 297 -23.21 24.66 7.64
C THR A 297 -22.35 23.63 8.38
N ALA A 298 -21.46 22.96 7.65
CA ALA A 298 -20.45 22.08 8.21
C ALA A 298 -19.10 22.80 8.24
N ILE A 299 -18.47 22.80 9.41
CA ILE A 299 -17.18 23.46 9.67
C ILE A 299 -16.19 22.36 10.06
N PRO A 300 -15.33 21.91 9.13
CA PRO A 300 -14.28 20.95 9.44
C PRO A 300 -13.22 21.58 10.36
N VAL A 301 -12.75 20.82 11.34
CA VAL A 301 -11.71 21.25 12.28
C VAL A 301 -10.38 20.63 11.86
N GLY A 302 -9.37 21.44 11.57
CA GLY A 302 -8.05 20.98 11.12
C GLY A 302 -8.01 20.58 9.63
N GLU A 303 -7.28 19.50 9.30
CA GLU A 303 -7.02 19.05 7.92
C GLU A 303 -8.17 18.19 7.31
N TYR A 304 -9.35 18.18 7.94
CA TYR A 304 -10.47 17.35 7.50
C TYR A 304 -11.29 18.04 6.41
N HIS A 305 -11.86 17.27 5.49
CA HIS A 305 -12.80 17.73 4.46
C HIS A 305 -14.19 17.10 4.61
N THR A 306 -15.19 17.72 3.98
CA THR A 306 -16.58 17.24 3.91
C THR A 306 -16.95 16.84 2.49
N TYR A 307 -17.94 15.98 2.33
CA TYR A 307 -18.36 15.47 1.02
C TYR A 307 -19.59 16.22 0.48
N PRO A 308 -19.86 16.23 -0.85
CA PRO A 308 -21.01 16.90 -1.43
C PRO A 308 -22.34 16.47 -0.81
N GLY A 309 -23.23 17.43 -0.60
CA GLY A 309 -24.57 17.18 -0.07
C GLY A 309 -25.50 16.58 -1.12
N VAL A 310 -26.11 15.44 -0.83
CA VAL A 310 -27.06 14.78 -1.74
C VAL A 310 -28.35 14.38 -1.01
N ALA A 311 -29.46 14.41 -1.73
CA ALA A 311 -30.71 13.77 -1.32
C ALA A 311 -30.73 12.33 -1.86
N GLY A 312 -29.94 11.44 -1.24
CA GLY A 312 -29.74 10.05 -1.64
C GLY A 312 -28.73 9.33 -0.74
N ASP A 313 -28.53 8.02 -0.91
CA ASP A 313 -27.70 7.16 -0.06
C ASP A 313 -26.27 6.93 -0.60
N ASP A 314 -25.79 7.82 -1.48
CA ASP A 314 -24.46 7.77 -2.06
C ASP A 314 -23.38 7.62 -0.96
N PRO A 315 -22.48 6.62 -1.07
CA PRO A 315 -21.57 6.25 0.00
C PRO A 315 -20.42 7.26 0.23
N LEU A 316 -20.18 8.18 -0.70
CA LEU A 316 -19.12 9.20 -0.64
C LEU A 316 -19.70 10.62 -0.62
N SER A 317 -20.87 10.78 0.00
CA SER A 317 -21.62 12.04 0.03
C SER A 317 -22.17 12.34 1.44
N THR A 318 -22.42 13.62 1.72
CA THR A 318 -23.19 14.05 2.89
C THR A 318 -24.68 13.81 2.59
N ASN A 319 -25.29 12.83 3.24
CA ASN A 319 -26.64 12.37 2.92
C ASN A 319 -27.69 13.15 3.72
N PHE A 320 -28.56 13.90 3.04
CA PHE A 320 -29.70 14.59 3.64
C PHE A 320 -30.98 13.75 3.48
N ALA A 321 -31.76 13.64 4.55
CA ALA A 321 -33.05 12.97 4.55
C ALA A 321 -34.11 13.78 5.32
N ILE A 322 -35.34 13.83 4.82
CA ILE A 322 -36.49 14.40 5.52
C ILE A 322 -37.41 13.27 5.98
N GLU A 323 -37.67 13.20 7.28
CA GLU A 323 -38.57 12.24 7.91
C GLU A 323 -40.02 12.77 7.91
N ASP A 324 -40.21 14.06 8.24
CA ASP A 324 -41.51 14.71 8.29
C ASP A 324 -41.40 16.14 7.72
N LYS A 325 -42.23 16.42 6.71
CA LYS A 325 -42.31 17.74 6.07
C LYS A 325 -43.29 18.70 6.75
N ALA A 326 -44.12 18.21 7.69
CA ALA A 326 -45.22 18.99 8.28
C ALA A 326 -46.14 19.67 7.24
N GLY A 327 -46.35 19.02 6.08
CA GLY A 327 -47.17 19.54 4.99
C GLY A 327 -46.52 20.65 4.14
N LEU A 328 -45.25 20.98 4.37
CA LEU A 328 -44.49 21.93 3.55
C LEU A 328 -43.83 21.24 2.34
N ARG A 329 -43.48 22.03 1.31
CA ARG A 329 -42.69 21.52 0.17
C ARG A 329 -41.21 21.83 0.39
N ILE A 330 -40.34 20.86 0.15
CA ILE A 330 -38.90 20.97 0.44
C ILE A 330 -38.09 20.48 -0.76
N ALA A 331 -37.19 21.31 -1.27
CA ALA A 331 -36.29 20.94 -2.36
C ALA A 331 -34.98 20.30 -1.85
N ALA A 332 -34.23 19.67 -2.77
CA ALA A 332 -32.94 19.04 -2.48
C ALA A 332 -31.90 20.07 -1.98
N PRO A 333 -30.88 19.65 -1.21
CA PRO A 333 -29.82 20.53 -0.76
C PRO A 333 -29.00 21.05 -1.94
N THR A 334 -28.74 22.36 -1.93
CA THR A 334 -27.87 23.06 -2.89
C THR A 334 -26.78 23.83 -2.16
N THR A 335 -25.57 23.86 -2.72
CA THR A 335 -24.46 24.65 -2.19
C THR A 335 -23.79 25.43 -3.32
N ASP A 336 -23.32 26.64 -2.99
CA ASP A 336 -22.51 27.47 -3.90
C ASP A 336 -21.01 27.17 -3.75
N ALA A 337 -20.62 26.29 -2.82
CA ALA A 337 -19.24 25.90 -2.62
C ALA A 337 -18.72 25.01 -3.76
N GLU A 338 -17.50 25.30 -4.21
CA GLU A 338 -16.87 24.55 -5.29
C GLU A 338 -16.63 23.09 -4.88
N ILE A 339 -16.99 22.15 -5.77
CA ILE A 339 -16.75 20.72 -5.59
C ILE A 339 -15.40 20.38 -6.21
N ILE A 340 -14.46 19.97 -5.37
CA ILE A 340 -13.14 19.50 -5.80
C ILE A 340 -13.30 18.04 -6.26
N LYS A 341 -12.81 17.72 -7.47
CA LYS A 341 -12.88 16.39 -8.07
C LYS A 341 -11.49 15.82 -8.22
N GLU A 342 -11.22 14.70 -7.55
CA GLU A 342 -9.98 13.95 -7.66
C GLU A 342 -10.26 12.58 -8.30
N GLU A 343 -9.43 12.14 -9.23
CA GLU A 343 -9.54 10.82 -9.85
C GLU A 343 -8.29 9.99 -9.53
N PRO A 344 -8.17 9.48 -8.28
CA PRO A 344 -6.98 8.73 -7.85
C PRO A 344 -6.77 7.42 -8.62
N ILE A 345 -7.83 6.89 -9.23
CA ILE A 345 -7.81 5.73 -10.13
C ILE A 345 -8.76 6.04 -11.29
N PRO A 346 -8.41 5.75 -12.56
CA PRO A 346 -9.30 5.96 -13.70
C PRO A 346 -10.68 5.31 -13.48
N GLY A 347 -11.73 6.12 -13.44
CA GLY A 347 -13.13 5.71 -13.21
C GLY A 347 -13.66 5.90 -11.79
N LEU A 348 -12.84 6.28 -10.80
CA LEU A 348 -13.30 6.61 -9.44
C LEU A 348 -13.03 8.09 -9.14
N VAL A 349 -14.07 8.91 -9.29
CA VAL A 349 -14.01 10.35 -9.01
C VAL A 349 -14.45 10.59 -7.57
N ASN A 350 -13.50 10.90 -6.68
CA ASN A 350 -13.78 11.40 -5.35
C ASN A 350 -14.15 12.88 -5.44
N GLN A 351 -15.23 13.28 -4.76
CA GLN A 351 -15.72 14.65 -4.73
C GLN A 351 -15.76 15.12 -3.28
N PHE A 352 -15.22 16.30 -2.98
CA PHE A 352 -15.24 16.85 -1.61
C PHE A 352 -15.11 18.37 -1.60
N HIS A 353 -15.31 18.96 -0.42
CA HIS A 353 -15.20 20.38 -0.12
C HIS A 353 -14.13 20.61 0.97
N HIS A 354 -13.20 21.52 0.71
CA HIS A 354 -12.25 22.02 1.72
C HIS A 354 -12.82 23.27 2.42
N GLY A 355 -12.72 23.30 3.75
CA GLY A 355 -13.19 24.41 4.57
C GLY A 355 -14.69 24.36 4.88
N GLU A 356 -15.21 25.47 5.39
CA GLU A 356 -16.61 25.61 5.76
C GLU A 356 -17.51 25.51 4.52
N VAL A 357 -18.52 24.66 4.60
CA VAL A 357 -19.50 24.48 3.52
C VAL A 357 -20.90 24.68 4.04
N THR A 358 -21.70 25.40 3.25
CA THR A 358 -23.11 25.67 3.57
C THR A 358 -24.03 25.09 2.50
N TRP A 359 -24.94 24.22 2.92
CA TRP A 359 -26.05 23.73 2.13
C TRP A 359 -27.33 24.47 2.48
N THR A 360 -28.11 24.79 1.45
CA THR A 360 -29.41 25.42 1.57
C THR A 360 -30.47 24.50 0.96
N MET A 361 -31.59 24.30 1.68
CA MET A 361 -32.75 23.57 1.19
C MET A 361 -33.93 24.54 1.11
N PRO A 362 -34.38 24.91 -0.09
CA PRO A 362 -35.57 25.75 -0.25
C PRO A 362 -36.81 25.08 0.34
N ILE A 363 -37.63 25.86 1.05
CA ILE A 363 -38.93 25.45 1.56
C ILE A 363 -40.03 26.36 1.00
N GLU A 364 -41.19 25.81 0.70
CA GLU A 364 -42.37 26.55 0.23
C GLU A 364 -43.58 26.14 1.06
N VAL A 365 -44.36 27.13 1.53
CA VAL A 365 -45.62 26.90 2.24
C VAL A 365 -46.76 26.78 1.22
N PRO A 366 -47.45 25.62 1.10
CA PRO A 366 -48.61 25.49 0.22
C PRO A 366 -49.71 26.49 0.55
N ALA A 367 -50.49 26.88 -0.45
CA ALA A 367 -51.57 27.87 -0.29
C ALA A 367 -52.71 27.39 0.65
N ASP A 368 -52.83 26.08 0.87
CA ASP A 368 -53.80 25.43 1.74
C ASP A 368 -53.22 25.02 3.11
N ALA A 369 -51.97 25.41 3.42
CA ALA A 369 -51.32 25.08 4.67
C ALA A 369 -52.07 25.64 5.90
N GLN A 370 -52.16 24.83 6.95
CA GLN A 370 -52.79 25.24 8.21
C GLN A 370 -51.88 26.23 8.94
N SER A 371 -52.47 27.33 9.44
CA SER A 371 -51.77 28.31 10.27
C SER A 371 -51.34 27.69 11.60
N GLY A 372 -50.10 27.93 12.02
CA GLY A 372 -49.55 27.38 13.25
C GLY A 372 -48.07 27.01 13.12
N GLU A 373 -47.54 26.44 14.19
CA GLU A 373 -46.17 25.93 14.26
C GLU A 373 -46.05 24.63 13.46
N GLN A 374 -45.22 24.62 12.41
CA GLN A 374 -44.92 23.45 11.60
C GLN A 374 -43.51 22.95 11.94
N THR A 375 -43.38 21.70 12.38
CA THR A 375 -42.09 21.11 12.77
C THR A 375 -41.59 20.17 11.68
N ILE A 376 -40.55 20.58 10.97
CA ILE A 376 -39.84 19.74 10.00
C ILE A 376 -38.84 18.87 10.75
N ARG A 377 -38.82 17.57 10.46
CA ARG A 377 -37.83 16.63 11.02
C ARG A 377 -37.01 15.99 9.91
N GLY A 378 -35.71 15.93 10.11
CA GLY A 378 -34.81 15.27 9.16
C GLY A 378 -33.53 14.77 9.80
N ALA A 379 -32.67 14.18 8.98
CA ALA A 379 -31.41 13.61 9.38
C ALA A 379 -30.31 13.88 8.36
N ILE A 380 -29.07 13.96 8.84
CA ILE A 380 -27.87 14.20 8.04
C ILE A 380 -26.82 13.15 8.39
N GLY A 381 -26.37 12.39 7.38
CA GLY A 381 -25.27 11.43 7.48
C GLY A 381 -24.02 12.07 6.90
N TYR A 382 -22.91 12.04 7.63
CA TYR A 382 -21.69 12.74 7.22
C TYR A 382 -20.43 11.99 7.69
N GLN A 383 -19.34 12.19 6.95
CA GLN A 383 -18.04 11.62 7.27
C GLN A 383 -16.95 12.69 7.10
N ALA A 384 -15.99 12.70 8.02
CA ALA A 384 -14.80 13.55 7.93
C ALA A 384 -13.63 12.69 7.47
N CYS A 385 -12.92 13.14 6.45
CA CYS A 385 -11.71 12.47 5.97
C CYS A 385 -10.54 13.45 5.85
N THR A 386 -9.34 12.91 6.04
CA THR A 386 -8.08 13.52 5.63
C THR A 386 -7.64 12.88 4.31
N SER A 387 -6.54 13.33 3.72
CA SER A 387 -5.95 12.71 2.53
C SER A 387 -5.46 11.27 2.75
N ALA A 388 -5.23 10.85 4.00
CA ALA A 388 -4.65 9.53 4.33
C ALA A 388 -5.61 8.59 5.08
N SER A 389 -6.65 9.12 5.74
CA SER A 389 -7.54 8.34 6.60
C SER A 389 -8.89 9.02 6.79
N CYS A 390 -9.92 8.21 7.04
CA CYS A 390 -11.28 8.68 7.32
C CYS A 390 -11.71 8.32 8.73
N LEU A 391 -12.45 9.23 9.38
CA LEU A 391 -13.11 8.93 10.65
C LEU A 391 -14.39 8.11 10.41
N VAL A 392 -14.88 7.48 11.46
CA VAL A 392 -16.12 6.68 11.39
C VAL A 392 -17.31 7.59 11.08
N PRO A 393 -18.13 7.29 10.04
CA PRO A 393 -19.28 8.10 9.69
C PRO A 393 -20.23 8.35 10.87
N LYS A 394 -20.76 9.56 10.96
CA LYS A 394 -21.66 10.01 12.01
C LYS A 394 -23.01 10.43 11.43
N GLY A 395 -24.04 10.37 12.24
CA GLY A 395 -25.38 10.83 11.89
C GLY A 395 -25.86 11.88 12.88
N LEU A 396 -26.64 12.83 12.42
CA LEU A 396 -27.40 13.73 13.29
C LEU A 396 -28.84 13.85 12.82
N ARG A 397 -29.75 14.15 13.73
CA ARG A 397 -31.14 14.52 13.45
C ARG A 397 -31.35 15.99 13.77
N PHE A 398 -32.20 16.64 12.99
CA PHE A 398 -32.58 18.03 13.17
C PHE A 398 -34.09 18.19 13.31
N GLU A 399 -34.50 19.13 14.15
CA GLU A 399 -35.88 19.63 14.25
C GLU A 399 -35.87 21.13 13.93
N ALA A 400 -36.59 21.50 12.88
CA ALA A 400 -36.74 22.88 12.41
C ALA A 400 -38.19 23.35 12.60
N ILE A 401 -38.36 24.50 13.26
CA ILE A 401 -39.68 25.08 13.54
C ILE A 401 -39.93 26.22 12.56
N VAL A 402 -41.01 26.14 11.80
CA VAL A 402 -41.48 27.16 10.85
C VAL A 402 -42.87 27.61 11.27
N ASN A 403 -43.04 28.91 11.53
CA ASN A 403 -44.34 29.47 11.90
C ASN A 403 -45.12 29.90 10.65
N VAL A 404 -46.25 29.25 10.37
CA VAL A 404 -47.12 29.62 9.25
C VAL A 404 -48.18 30.62 9.71
N GLN A 405 -48.17 31.82 9.13
CA GLN A 405 -49.14 32.87 9.47
C GLN A 405 -50.54 32.57 8.87
N PRO A 406 -51.62 33.08 9.47
CA PRO A 406 -52.96 33.02 8.88
C PRO A 406 -53.02 33.72 7.51
N ALA A 407 -53.76 33.14 6.57
CA ALA A 407 -53.93 33.71 5.23
C ALA A 407 -54.45 35.15 5.29
N GLY A 408 -53.67 36.11 4.76
CA GLY A 408 -54.01 37.54 4.71
C GLY A 408 -53.42 38.40 5.83
N ALA A 409 -52.48 37.88 6.64
CA ALA A 409 -51.67 38.69 7.55
C ALA A 409 -50.70 39.62 6.77
N PRO A 410 -50.36 40.82 7.27
CA PRO A 410 -49.38 41.70 6.63
C PRO A 410 -48.01 41.03 6.57
N ASP A 411 -47.31 41.13 5.43
CA ASP A 411 -45.92 40.70 5.29
C ASP A 411 -45.06 41.39 6.35
N SER A 412 -44.74 40.69 7.45
CA SER A 412 -43.73 41.13 8.39
C SER A 412 -42.37 40.90 7.73
N SER A 413 -41.93 41.87 6.93
CA SER A 413 -40.61 41.91 6.30
C SER A 413 -39.50 42.17 7.33
N ASP A 414 -39.47 41.41 8.42
CA ASP A 414 -38.25 41.26 9.22
C ASP A 414 -37.40 40.17 8.55
N GLY A 415 -36.95 40.46 7.32
CA GLY A 415 -36.26 39.54 6.41
C GLY A 415 -34.88 39.05 6.87
N ALA A 416 -34.48 39.36 8.11
CA ALA A 416 -33.12 39.10 8.60
C ALA A 416 -33.07 38.20 9.84
N ASN A 417 -34.19 37.87 10.48
CA ASN A 417 -34.16 37.02 11.68
C ASN A 417 -34.07 35.55 11.29
N ALA A 418 -33.07 34.84 11.79
CA ALA A 418 -32.93 33.39 11.66
C ALA A 418 -33.26 32.70 12.98
N THR A 419 -33.84 31.50 12.93
CA THR A 419 -34.09 30.67 14.13
C THR A 419 -33.25 29.41 14.08
N GLU A 420 -32.49 29.17 15.16
CA GLU A 420 -31.61 28.01 15.31
C GLU A 420 -32.43 26.70 15.32
N MET A 421 -31.94 25.69 14.61
CA MET A 421 -32.52 24.35 14.62
C MET A 421 -31.97 23.53 15.79
N LYS A 422 -32.80 22.62 16.31
CA LYS A 422 -32.33 21.69 17.34
C LYS A 422 -31.65 20.49 16.69
N LEU A 423 -30.37 20.29 17.00
CA LEU A 423 -29.54 19.17 16.52
C LEU A 423 -29.31 18.14 17.63
N VAL A 424 -29.42 16.85 17.30
CA VAL A 424 -29.14 15.73 18.21
C VAL A 424 -28.41 14.61 17.46
N SER A 425 -27.54 13.87 18.14
CA SER A 425 -26.78 12.77 17.52
C SER A 425 -27.69 11.60 17.11
N ALA A 426 -27.29 10.89 16.06
CA ALA A 426 -27.99 9.75 15.49
C ALA A 426 -27.00 8.71 14.94
N LYS A 427 -27.44 7.46 14.81
CA LYS A 427 -26.60 6.41 14.21
C LYS A 427 -26.56 6.59 12.69
N PHE A 428 -25.37 6.63 12.10
CA PHE A 428 -25.19 6.79 10.65
C PHE A 428 -25.98 5.78 9.81
N GLY A 429 -26.05 4.51 10.25
CA GLY A 429 -26.83 3.47 9.56
C GLY A 429 -28.34 3.77 9.49
N GLU A 430 -28.92 4.38 10.53
CA GLU A 430 -30.33 4.81 10.51
C GLU A 430 -30.52 5.96 9.52
N VAL A 431 -29.60 6.92 9.50
CA VAL A 431 -29.67 8.07 8.58
C VAL A 431 -29.51 7.62 7.13
N LYS A 432 -28.60 6.68 6.85
CA LYS A 432 -28.41 6.13 5.51
C LYS A 432 -29.64 5.37 5.02
N SER A 433 -30.30 4.61 5.90
CA SER A 433 -31.58 3.97 5.57
C SER A 433 -32.69 4.98 5.26
N LEU A 434 -32.70 6.14 5.93
CA LEU A 434 -33.65 7.22 5.65
C LEU A 434 -33.32 7.94 4.33
N ALA A 435 -32.04 8.17 4.05
CA ALA A 435 -31.57 8.84 2.84
C ALA A 435 -31.80 8.03 1.56
N GLY A 436 -31.94 6.70 1.66
CA GLY A 436 -32.37 5.85 0.54
C GLY A 436 -33.80 6.11 0.06
N ASN A 437 -34.62 6.84 0.82
CA ASN A 437 -35.95 7.27 0.42
C ASN A 437 -35.93 8.75 -0.04
N THR A 438 -35.93 8.97 -1.35
CA THR A 438 -35.85 10.32 -1.96
C THR A 438 -37.22 10.92 -2.30
N ASN A 439 -38.32 10.25 -1.95
CA ASN A 439 -39.70 10.70 -2.26
C ASN A 439 -40.10 12.02 -1.58
N TRP A 440 -39.26 12.54 -0.68
CA TRP A 440 -39.48 13.83 -0.04
C TRP A 440 -38.99 15.03 -0.87
N VAL A 441 -38.24 14.85 -1.96
CA VAL A 441 -37.73 15.98 -2.74
C VAL A 441 -38.82 16.59 -3.63
N ASP A 442 -39.20 17.84 -3.40
CA ASP A 442 -40.17 18.59 -4.22
C ASP A 442 -39.48 19.54 -5.22
N THR A 443 -40.10 19.74 -6.38
CA THR A 443 -39.66 20.77 -7.35
C THR A 443 -40.27 22.12 -7.00
N ILE A 444 -39.43 23.09 -6.61
CA ILE A 444 -39.80 24.47 -6.29
C ILE A 444 -39.17 25.38 -7.37
N GLU A 445 -39.98 26.15 -8.10
CA GLU A 445 -39.48 27.09 -9.11
C GLU A 445 -38.83 28.32 -8.43
N PRO A 446 -37.62 28.75 -8.84
CA PRO A 446 -36.98 29.95 -8.29
C PRO A 446 -37.73 31.21 -8.71
N VAL A 447 -38.10 32.08 -7.75
CA VAL A 447 -38.59 33.44 -8.05
C VAL A 447 -37.39 34.30 -8.47
N ALA A 448 -37.37 34.75 -9.73
CA ALA A 448 -36.32 35.62 -10.26
C ALA A 448 -36.37 37.03 -9.60
N PRO A 449 -35.22 37.67 -9.32
CA PRO A 449 -35.18 39.04 -8.80
C PRO A 449 -35.68 40.07 -9.83
N PRO A 450 -36.23 41.23 -9.39
CA PRO A 450 -36.83 42.21 -10.29
C PRO A 450 -35.76 42.87 -11.18
N ALA A 451 -35.91 42.75 -12.50
CA ALA A 451 -35.06 43.40 -13.48
C ALA A 451 -35.39 44.90 -13.65
N PRO A 452 -34.41 45.77 -13.93
CA PRO A 452 -34.64 47.18 -14.21
C PRO A 452 -35.10 47.42 -15.66
N ASP A 453 -36.01 48.38 -15.82
CA ASP A 453 -36.62 48.82 -17.08
C ASP A 453 -35.61 49.08 -18.22
N SER A 454 -35.84 48.45 -19.38
CA SER A 454 -35.58 49.06 -20.69
C SER A 454 -36.31 48.25 -21.79
N GLY A 455 -37.06 48.96 -22.63
CA GLY A 455 -38.05 48.38 -23.53
C GLY A 455 -37.57 48.07 -24.96
N ALA A 456 -38.52 47.52 -25.72
CA ALA A 456 -38.54 47.29 -27.18
C ALA A 456 -37.52 46.26 -27.72
N ASP A 457 -37.79 45.33 -28.64
CA ASP A 457 -38.84 45.21 -29.66
C ASP A 457 -38.96 43.74 -30.13
N SER A 458 -40.18 43.37 -30.58
CA SER A 458 -40.50 42.58 -31.79
C SER A 458 -40.06 41.10 -32.00
N ASN A 459 -41.11 40.25 -32.04
CA ASN A 459 -41.44 39.25 -33.08
C ASN A 459 -40.75 37.87 -33.19
N ALA A 460 -41.64 36.87 -33.05
CA ALA A 460 -41.95 35.79 -34.01
C ALA A 460 -41.14 34.48 -34.02
N ASP A 461 -41.82 33.46 -33.49
CA ASP A 461 -42.38 32.31 -34.24
C ASP A 461 -41.50 31.11 -34.63
N THR A 462 -42.20 29.98 -34.62
CA THR A 462 -41.98 28.66 -35.23
C THR A 462 -41.22 27.60 -34.42
N GLY A 463 -41.95 26.52 -34.11
CA GLY A 463 -41.45 25.30 -33.52
C GLY A 463 -40.92 24.29 -34.54
N VAL A 464 -40.73 23.06 -34.09
CA VAL A 464 -41.03 21.77 -34.76
C VAL A 464 -40.54 20.63 -33.84
N GLU A 465 -41.53 19.90 -33.33
CA GLU A 465 -41.74 18.45 -33.39
C GLU A 465 -40.58 17.43 -33.22
N ALA A 466 -40.88 16.48 -32.34
CA ALA A 466 -40.17 15.25 -32.04
C ALA A 466 -40.48 14.10 -33.02
N THR A 467 -39.50 13.23 -33.24
CA THR A 467 -39.61 11.80 -33.66
C THR A 467 -38.27 11.15 -33.29
N GLY A 468 -38.07 9.93 -32.79
CA GLY A 468 -38.83 8.72 -32.47
C GLY A 468 -37.77 7.60 -32.20
N PRO A 469 -38.04 6.54 -31.40
CA PRO A 469 -37.00 5.62 -30.91
C PRO A 469 -36.82 4.37 -31.79
N ALA A 470 -35.62 3.75 -31.76
CA ALA A 470 -35.27 2.55 -32.52
C ALA A 470 -35.17 1.28 -31.63
N THR A 471 -36.19 0.44 -31.79
CA THR A 471 -36.25 -1.03 -31.93
C THR A 471 -35.25 -1.96 -31.21
N VAL A 472 -35.81 -2.81 -30.34
CA VAL A 472 -35.23 -4.03 -29.76
C VAL A 472 -35.53 -5.24 -30.66
N GLY A 473 -34.53 -6.09 -30.89
CA GLY A 473 -34.67 -7.39 -31.56
C GLY A 473 -34.44 -8.53 -30.56
N GLN A 474 -35.39 -9.46 -30.49
CA GLN A 474 -35.45 -10.62 -29.59
C GLN A 474 -35.10 -11.89 -30.37
N SER A 475 -34.39 -12.85 -29.75
CA SER A 475 -34.29 -14.23 -30.22
C SER A 475 -34.24 -15.17 -29.01
N ASP A 476 -35.15 -16.14 -28.99
CA ASP A 476 -35.23 -17.23 -28.01
C ASP A 476 -34.18 -18.33 -28.29
N SER A 477 -33.57 -18.90 -27.24
CA SER A 477 -33.30 -20.35 -27.08
C SER A 477 -32.57 -20.71 -25.76
N GLU A 478 -33.19 -21.63 -25.03
CA GLU A 478 -32.69 -22.67 -24.09
C GLU A 478 -31.97 -22.34 -22.77
N ALA A 479 -32.37 -23.11 -21.76
CA ALA A 479 -31.98 -23.06 -20.37
C ALA A 479 -30.50 -23.43 -20.15
N GLY A 480 -29.72 -22.43 -19.76
CA GLY A 480 -28.40 -22.56 -19.13
C GLY A 480 -28.33 -21.57 -17.99
N VAL A 481 -27.73 -21.98 -16.87
CA VAL A 481 -27.46 -21.11 -15.71
C VAL A 481 -26.58 -19.95 -16.19
N SER A 482 -27.15 -18.76 -16.27
CA SER A 482 -26.44 -17.53 -16.59
C SER A 482 -26.23 -16.75 -15.30
N PRO A 483 -25.01 -16.75 -14.72
CA PRO A 483 -24.71 -15.88 -13.59
C PRO A 483 -24.77 -14.42 -14.03
N ILE A 484 -25.25 -13.54 -13.15
CA ILE A 484 -25.13 -12.09 -13.30
C ILE A 484 -23.65 -11.76 -13.10
N VAL A 485 -22.92 -11.59 -14.20
CA VAL A 485 -21.52 -11.18 -14.18
C VAL A 485 -21.48 -9.65 -14.10
N VAL A 486 -21.07 -9.13 -12.95
CA VAL A 486 -20.60 -7.74 -12.85
C VAL A 486 -19.16 -7.73 -13.37
N GLU A 487 -18.97 -7.53 -14.67
CA GLU A 487 -17.64 -7.30 -15.23
C GLU A 487 -17.20 -5.87 -14.96
N THR A 488 -16.41 -5.65 -13.91
CA THR A 488 -15.67 -4.40 -13.75
C THR A 488 -14.32 -4.53 -14.44
N SER A 489 -14.25 -4.37 -15.77
CA SER A 489 -13.00 -3.96 -16.43
C SER A 489 -13.19 -3.41 -17.85
N SER A 490 -13.25 -2.08 -18.00
CA SER A 490 -12.80 -1.41 -19.21
C SER A 490 -11.32 -1.07 -19.06
N GLY A 491 -10.45 -2.07 -19.24
CA GLY A 491 -9.00 -1.87 -19.23
C GLY A 491 -8.52 -1.23 -20.53
N THR A 492 -7.89 -0.06 -20.44
CA THR A 492 -7.10 0.54 -21.53
C THR A 492 -6.20 -0.52 -22.16
N SER A 493 -6.42 -0.84 -23.43
CA SER A 493 -5.61 -1.79 -24.18
C SER A 493 -4.19 -1.25 -24.33
N MET A 494 -3.24 -1.75 -23.51
CA MET A 494 -1.82 -1.47 -23.73
C MET A 494 -1.42 -1.89 -25.15
N THR A 495 -0.83 -0.97 -25.91
CA THR A 495 -0.39 -1.25 -27.27
C THR A 495 0.82 -2.18 -27.28
N PHE A 496 0.90 -3.09 -28.25
CA PHE A 496 1.99 -4.08 -28.34
C PHE A 496 3.42 -3.49 -28.28
N PRO A 497 3.72 -2.30 -28.84
CA PRO A 497 5.03 -1.66 -28.69
C PRO A 497 5.38 -1.30 -27.24
N VAL A 498 4.40 -0.89 -26.43
CA VAL A 498 4.59 -0.60 -25.00
C VAL A 498 4.94 -1.89 -24.26
N ILE A 499 4.28 -3.00 -24.59
CA ILE A 499 4.61 -4.33 -24.04
C ILE A 499 6.05 -4.72 -24.37
N LEU A 500 6.51 -4.47 -25.61
CA LEU A 500 7.90 -4.74 -25.99
C LEU A 500 8.90 -3.84 -25.26
N ALA A 501 8.58 -2.58 -25.02
CA ALA A 501 9.42 -1.67 -24.24
C ALA A 501 9.57 -2.15 -22.79
N PHE A 502 8.46 -2.55 -22.15
CA PHE A 502 8.48 -3.16 -20.82
C PHE A 502 9.21 -4.50 -20.79
N ALA A 503 9.09 -5.32 -21.84
CA ALA A 503 9.83 -6.57 -21.96
C ALA A 503 11.35 -6.34 -22.06
N LEU A 504 11.77 -5.33 -22.83
CA LEU A 504 13.18 -4.96 -22.97
C LEU A 504 13.73 -4.43 -21.64
N LEU A 505 12.96 -3.55 -20.98
CA LEU A 505 13.31 -2.99 -19.67
C LEU A 505 13.35 -4.09 -18.60
N GLY A 506 12.37 -4.99 -18.57
CA GLY A 506 12.31 -6.13 -17.67
C GLY A 506 13.53 -7.04 -17.85
N GLY A 507 13.89 -7.36 -19.09
CA GLY A 507 15.11 -8.10 -19.41
C GLY A 507 16.38 -7.41 -18.91
N PHE A 508 16.48 -6.09 -19.05
CA PHE A 508 17.61 -5.32 -18.52
C PHE A 508 17.69 -5.41 -16.98
N ILE A 509 16.54 -5.25 -16.30
CA ILE A 509 16.41 -5.33 -14.83
C ILE A 509 16.82 -6.70 -14.30
N LEU A 510 16.63 -7.80 -15.04
CA LEU A 510 17.05 -9.14 -14.60
C LEU A 510 18.55 -9.22 -14.25
N ASN A 511 19.40 -8.36 -14.82
CA ASN A 511 20.83 -8.34 -14.48
C ASN A 511 21.12 -7.82 -13.06
N PHE A 512 20.19 -7.07 -12.47
CA PHE A 512 20.30 -6.50 -11.12
C PHE A 512 19.67 -7.40 -10.05
N MET A 513 19.10 -8.55 -10.45
CA MET A 513 18.58 -9.52 -9.49
C MET A 513 19.73 -10.18 -8.70
N PRO A 514 19.53 -10.47 -7.40
CA PRO A 514 20.57 -10.98 -6.51
C PRO A 514 21.21 -12.28 -6.97
N CYS A 515 20.54 -13.08 -7.83
CA CYS A 515 21.10 -14.33 -8.35
C CYS A 515 21.93 -14.17 -9.63
N VAL A 516 21.85 -13.02 -10.30
CA VAL A 516 22.57 -12.74 -11.56
C VAL A 516 23.83 -11.94 -11.30
N LEU A 517 23.76 -11.00 -10.36
CA LEU A 517 24.89 -10.18 -9.88
C LEU A 517 26.19 -10.96 -9.63
N PRO A 518 26.18 -12.18 -9.08
CA PRO A 518 27.42 -12.91 -8.80
C PRO A 518 28.12 -13.44 -10.06
N VAL A 519 27.33 -13.90 -11.04
CA VAL A 519 27.85 -14.37 -12.33
C VAL A 519 28.31 -13.17 -13.16
N VAL A 520 27.57 -12.05 -13.10
CA VAL A 520 27.98 -10.76 -13.66
C VAL A 520 29.31 -10.32 -13.05
N GLY A 521 29.46 -10.35 -11.73
CA GLY A 521 30.69 -9.95 -11.04
C GLY A 521 31.91 -10.78 -11.46
N LEU A 522 31.78 -12.11 -11.55
CA LEU A 522 32.84 -12.98 -12.06
C LEU A 522 33.20 -12.68 -13.53
N LYS A 523 32.21 -12.34 -14.36
CA LYS A 523 32.42 -11.98 -15.76
C LYS A 523 33.07 -10.60 -15.90
N VAL A 524 32.68 -9.63 -15.08
CA VAL A 524 33.30 -8.31 -14.98
C VAL A 524 34.77 -8.43 -14.58
N MET A 525 35.11 -9.32 -13.62
CA MET A 525 36.50 -9.57 -13.24
C MET A 525 37.32 -10.23 -14.36
N SER A 526 36.71 -11.12 -15.14
CA SER A 526 37.32 -11.66 -16.36
C SER A 526 37.64 -10.55 -17.38
N PHE A 527 36.86 -9.46 -17.43
CA PHE A 527 37.15 -8.31 -18.30
C PHE A 527 38.26 -7.41 -17.77
N VAL A 528 38.32 -7.19 -16.45
CA VAL A 528 39.40 -6.41 -15.84
C VAL A 528 40.75 -7.08 -16.12
N GLN A 529 40.81 -8.42 -16.10
CA GLN A 529 42.01 -9.17 -16.48
C GLN A 529 42.28 -9.15 -18.00
N GLN A 530 41.24 -8.99 -18.82
CA GLN A 530 41.33 -8.90 -20.29
C GLN A 530 41.47 -7.46 -20.82
N ALA A 531 41.49 -6.43 -19.95
CA ALA A 531 41.62 -5.02 -20.33
C ALA A 531 42.98 -4.69 -21.01
N GLY A 532 43.92 -5.62 -21.02
CA GLY A 532 45.16 -5.57 -21.81
C GLY A 532 45.11 -6.29 -23.18
N SER A 533 43.95 -6.81 -23.61
CA SER A 533 43.79 -7.58 -24.86
C SER A 533 43.18 -6.75 -26.01
N ASP A 534 43.28 -7.24 -27.25
CA ASP A 534 42.72 -6.59 -28.45
C ASP A 534 41.22 -6.28 -28.30
N ARG A 535 40.82 -5.03 -28.62
CA ARG A 535 39.41 -4.57 -28.56
C ARG A 535 38.44 -5.47 -29.33
N ARG A 536 38.88 -6.02 -30.47
CA ARG A 536 38.09 -6.97 -31.28
C ARG A 536 37.86 -8.28 -30.52
N ARG A 537 38.87 -8.79 -29.82
CA ARG A 537 38.75 -10.03 -29.06
C ARG A 537 37.77 -9.89 -27.91
N ALA A 538 37.80 -8.78 -27.18
CA ALA A 538 36.86 -8.47 -26.11
C ALA A 538 35.40 -8.39 -26.62
N PHE A 539 35.17 -7.69 -27.73
CA PHE A 539 33.84 -7.62 -28.35
C PHE A 539 33.31 -9.00 -28.78
N LEU A 540 34.11 -9.81 -29.48
CA LEU A 540 33.67 -11.14 -29.91
C LEU A 540 33.41 -12.10 -28.73
N LEU A 541 34.17 -11.98 -27.62
CA LEU A 541 33.92 -12.75 -26.40
C LEU A 541 32.57 -12.38 -25.75
N ASN A 542 32.20 -11.10 -25.78
CA ASN A 542 30.93 -10.60 -25.23
C ASN A 542 29.74 -10.93 -26.10
N PHE A 543 29.93 -10.85 -27.42
CA PHE A 543 28.93 -11.30 -28.38
C PHE A 543 28.68 -12.80 -28.25
N SER A 544 29.74 -13.61 -28.09
CA SER A 544 29.60 -15.05 -27.85
C SER A 544 28.84 -15.35 -26.55
N TYR A 545 29.13 -14.60 -25.48
CA TYR A 545 28.39 -14.71 -24.22
C TYR A 545 26.90 -14.34 -24.37
N ALA A 546 26.59 -13.21 -25.02
CA ALA A 546 25.22 -12.79 -25.32
C ALA A 546 24.48 -13.81 -26.20
N SER A 547 25.16 -14.43 -27.16
CA SER A 547 24.56 -15.48 -27.98
C SER A 547 24.19 -16.73 -27.19
N GLY A 548 24.91 -17.04 -26.10
CA GLY A 548 24.55 -18.09 -25.15
C GLY A 548 23.27 -17.77 -24.38
N ILE A 549 23.12 -16.52 -23.92
CA ILE A 549 21.88 -16.05 -23.27
C ILE A 549 20.70 -16.20 -24.24
N MET A 550 20.85 -15.70 -25.47
CA MET A 550 19.81 -15.79 -26.50
C MET A 550 19.42 -17.22 -26.83
N ALA A 551 20.37 -18.17 -26.86
CA ALA A 551 20.08 -19.57 -27.11
C ALA A 551 19.12 -20.17 -26.06
N ILE A 552 19.27 -19.80 -24.78
CA ILE A 552 18.36 -20.25 -23.72
C ILE A 552 16.99 -19.59 -23.89
N PHE A 553 16.89 -18.28 -24.12
CA PHE A 553 15.60 -17.62 -24.32
C PHE A 553 14.84 -18.14 -25.56
N VAL A 554 15.55 -18.50 -26.64
CA VAL A 554 14.95 -19.18 -27.80
C VAL A 554 14.42 -20.56 -27.40
N LEU A 555 15.20 -21.34 -26.66
CA LEU A 555 14.77 -22.65 -26.17
C LEU A 555 13.53 -22.51 -25.28
N LEU A 556 13.51 -21.55 -24.36
CA LEU A 556 12.36 -21.29 -23.48
C LEU A 556 11.12 -20.88 -24.27
N ALA A 557 11.27 -20.02 -25.28
CA ALA A 557 10.15 -19.62 -26.13
C ALA A 557 9.56 -20.81 -26.91
N VAL A 558 10.41 -21.69 -27.47
CA VAL A 558 9.97 -22.91 -28.16
C VAL A 558 9.26 -23.86 -27.21
N LEU A 559 9.81 -24.08 -26.01
CA LEU A 559 9.19 -24.94 -24.99
C LEU A 559 7.83 -24.38 -24.56
N MET A 560 7.71 -23.07 -24.38
CA MET A 560 6.43 -22.45 -24.02
C MET A 560 5.35 -22.69 -25.09
N VAL A 561 5.69 -22.52 -26.37
CA VAL A 561 4.75 -22.77 -27.48
C VAL A 561 4.38 -24.25 -27.59
N MET A 562 5.34 -25.16 -27.36
CA MET A 562 5.12 -26.61 -27.47
C MET A 562 4.29 -27.19 -26.32
N PHE A 563 4.53 -26.74 -25.10
CA PHE A 563 3.93 -27.33 -23.90
C PHE A 563 2.70 -26.55 -23.39
N SER A 564 2.43 -25.34 -23.91
CA SER A 564 1.32 -24.48 -23.48
C SER A 564 1.18 -24.37 -21.95
N MET A 565 2.31 -24.46 -21.26
CA MET A 565 2.40 -24.44 -19.80
C MET A 565 2.69 -23.02 -19.34
N ALA A 566 1.94 -22.52 -18.35
CA ALA A 566 2.21 -21.20 -17.80
C ALA A 566 3.52 -21.24 -17.00
N TRP A 567 4.51 -20.44 -17.40
CA TRP A 567 5.84 -20.43 -16.77
C TRP A 567 5.78 -20.14 -15.26
N GLY A 568 4.82 -19.32 -14.82
CA GLY A 568 4.56 -19.05 -13.40
C GLY A 568 3.98 -20.24 -12.63
N GLU A 569 3.30 -21.16 -13.32
CA GLU A 569 2.65 -22.34 -12.74
C GLU A 569 3.66 -23.28 -12.07
N MET A 570 4.85 -23.40 -12.64
CA MET A 570 5.93 -24.23 -12.12
C MET A 570 6.36 -23.83 -10.70
N PHE A 571 6.32 -22.53 -10.37
CA PHE A 571 6.71 -22.03 -9.04
C PHE A 571 5.65 -22.27 -7.96
N THR A 572 4.43 -22.61 -8.37
CA THR A 572 3.37 -22.97 -7.41
C THR A 572 3.51 -24.40 -6.90
N HIS A 573 4.13 -25.30 -7.67
CA HIS A 573 4.31 -26.69 -7.27
C HIS A 573 5.24 -26.82 -6.04
N PRO A 574 4.85 -27.60 -5.02
CA PRO A 574 5.60 -27.69 -3.76
C PRO A 574 7.01 -28.24 -3.97
N GLU A 575 7.20 -29.22 -4.86
CA GLU A 575 8.51 -29.82 -5.14
C GLU A 575 9.50 -28.82 -5.74
N VAL A 576 9.04 -28.02 -6.71
CA VAL A 576 9.85 -27.00 -7.38
C VAL A 576 10.20 -25.87 -6.41
N ARG A 577 9.25 -25.48 -5.55
CA ARG A 577 9.45 -24.47 -4.51
C ARG A 577 10.50 -24.93 -3.49
N ILE A 578 10.41 -26.16 -2.98
CA ILE A 578 11.41 -26.73 -2.06
C ILE A 578 12.79 -26.76 -2.72
N ALA A 579 12.88 -27.23 -3.97
CA ALA A 579 14.14 -27.28 -4.70
C ALA A 579 14.79 -25.89 -4.84
N MET A 580 13.98 -24.86 -5.12
CA MET A 580 14.46 -23.49 -5.22
C MET A 580 14.91 -22.92 -3.87
N ILE A 581 14.16 -23.14 -2.78
CA ILE A 581 14.59 -22.72 -1.44
C ILE A 581 15.93 -23.39 -1.10
N VAL A 582 16.06 -24.70 -1.30
CA VAL A 582 17.31 -25.43 -1.03
C VAL A 582 18.46 -24.86 -1.86
N LEU A 583 18.25 -24.59 -3.14
CA LEU A 583 19.25 -23.98 -4.02
C LEU A 583 19.67 -22.59 -3.54
N MET A 584 18.71 -21.70 -3.26
CA MET A 584 18.97 -20.33 -2.81
C MET A 584 19.63 -20.28 -1.44
N PHE A 585 19.20 -21.15 -0.54
CA PHE A 585 19.81 -21.29 0.79
C PHE A 585 21.25 -21.81 0.68
N ALA A 586 21.50 -22.83 -0.14
CA ALA A 586 22.85 -23.33 -0.39
C ALA A 586 23.75 -22.25 -1.02
N MET A 587 23.21 -21.42 -1.93
CA MET A 587 23.92 -20.27 -2.50
C MET A 587 24.23 -19.19 -1.45
N ALA A 588 23.28 -18.86 -0.57
CA ALA A 588 23.50 -17.92 0.54
C ALA A 588 24.66 -18.38 1.44
N LEU A 589 24.67 -19.67 1.80
CA LEU A 589 25.76 -20.27 2.56
C LEU A 589 27.09 -20.24 1.81
N SER A 590 27.06 -20.28 0.47
CA SER A 590 28.27 -20.12 -0.32
C SER A 590 28.85 -18.70 -0.24
N TYR A 591 28.02 -17.67 -0.06
CA TYR A 591 28.48 -16.28 0.05
C TYR A 591 28.88 -15.89 1.47
N PHE A 592 28.33 -16.55 2.48
CA PHE A 592 28.87 -16.50 3.84
C PHE A 592 30.17 -17.30 4.01
N GLY A 593 30.70 -17.91 2.95
CA GLY A 593 31.94 -18.68 3.00
C GLY A 593 31.84 -19.99 3.80
N VAL A 594 30.63 -20.46 4.11
CA VAL A 594 30.41 -21.76 4.80
C VAL A 594 30.90 -22.91 3.92
N TRP A 595 30.75 -22.76 2.61
CA TRP A 595 31.31 -23.63 1.59
C TRP A 595 31.53 -22.82 0.31
N GLU A 596 32.28 -23.35 -0.65
CA GLU A 596 32.48 -22.68 -1.94
C GLU A 596 31.82 -23.50 -3.03
N LEU A 597 30.94 -22.88 -3.83
CA LEU A 597 30.43 -23.52 -5.04
C LEU A 597 31.59 -23.75 -6.01
N PRO A 598 31.97 -25.00 -6.30
CA PRO A 598 32.97 -25.23 -7.32
C PRO A 598 32.36 -24.83 -8.66
N ALA A 599 32.87 -23.76 -9.28
CA ALA A 599 32.42 -23.35 -10.60
C ALA A 599 32.32 -24.58 -11.53
N PRO A 600 31.21 -24.75 -12.27
CA PRO A 600 30.91 -25.97 -13.02
C PRO A 600 32.06 -26.29 -13.97
N GLY A 601 32.80 -27.34 -13.59
CA GLY A 601 34.04 -27.80 -14.23
C GLY A 601 35.18 -28.15 -13.26
N MET A 602 35.03 -27.92 -11.95
CA MET A 602 35.92 -28.56 -10.96
C MET A 602 35.52 -30.00 -10.60
N ALA A 603 34.35 -30.48 -11.03
CA ALA A 603 33.87 -31.84 -10.79
C ALA A 603 33.67 -32.68 -12.06
N SER A 604 33.85 -32.11 -13.24
CA SER A 604 33.74 -32.85 -14.51
C SER A 604 35.11 -33.07 -15.11
N SER A 605 35.31 -34.29 -15.64
CA SER A 605 36.52 -34.83 -16.28
C SER A 605 37.43 -33.81 -17.01
N LYS A 606 38.70 -34.17 -17.22
CA LYS A 606 39.73 -33.36 -17.92
C LYS A 606 39.23 -32.55 -19.14
N GLY A 607 38.21 -33.02 -19.87
CA GLY A 607 37.59 -32.30 -20.98
C GLY A 607 36.78 -31.05 -20.59
N ALA A 608 36.06 -31.06 -19.47
CA ALA A 608 35.32 -29.88 -18.99
C ALA A 608 36.24 -28.80 -18.40
N GLN A 609 37.33 -29.22 -17.74
CA GLN A 609 38.40 -28.32 -17.30
C GLN A 609 39.11 -27.66 -18.48
N ASP A 610 39.40 -28.40 -19.55
CA ASP A 610 40.04 -27.86 -20.76
C ASP A 610 39.11 -26.88 -21.51
N LEU A 611 37.78 -27.08 -21.48
CA LEU A 611 36.81 -26.12 -22.02
C LEU A 611 36.67 -24.83 -21.19
N GLN A 612 36.79 -24.92 -19.86
CA GLN A 612 36.63 -23.77 -18.96
C GLN A 612 37.92 -22.94 -18.83
N GLN A 613 39.09 -23.58 -18.95
CA GLN A 613 40.40 -22.90 -19.01
C GLN A 613 40.71 -22.27 -20.37
N ARG A 614 40.01 -22.67 -21.44
CA ARG A 614 40.07 -21.96 -22.72
C ARG A 614 39.27 -20.67 -22.63
N GLU A 615 39.96 -19.54 -22.58
CA GLU A 615 39.41 -18.19 -22.83
C GLU A 615 38.98 -17.98 -24.31
N GLY A 616 38.33 -18.98 -24.90
CA GLY A 616 37.82 -18.97 -26.27
C GLY A 616 36.34 -18.62 -26.34
N TYR A 617 35.86 -18.33 -27.55
CA TYR A 617 34.45 -17.97 -27.81
C TYR A 617 33.47 -19.04 -27.30
N THR A 618 33.81 -20.32 -27.49
CA THR A 618 32.99 -21.45 -27.00
C THR A 618 32.80 -21.40 -25.48
N GLY A 619 33.87 -21.13 -24.71
CA GLY A 619 33.79 -21.01 -23.26
C GLY A 619 32.90 -19.83 -22.82
N ALA A 620 32.93 -18.71 -23.57
CA ALA A 620 32.05 -17.57 -23.32
C ALA A 620 30.57 -17.89 -23.61
N PHE A 621 30.27 -18.63 -24.68
CA PHE A 621 28.92 -19.08 -25.03
C PHE A 621 28.29 -19.95 -23.94
N PHE A 622 29.02 -20.99 -23.48
CA PHE A 622 28.54 -21.86 -22.41
C PHE A 622 28.37 -21.11 -21.09
N LYS A 623 29.27 -20.18 -20.75
CA LYS A 623 29.12 -19.31 -19.56
C LYS A 623 27.84 -18.47 -19.63
N GLY A 624 27.47 -17.96 -20.81
CA GLY A 624 26.20 -17.24 -21.03
C GLY A 624 24.98 -18.12 -20.79
N MET A 625 24.98 -19.34 -21.35
CA MET A 625 23.88 -20.30 -21.13
C MET A 625 23.72 -20.67 -19.65
N PHE A 626 24.82 -20.97 -18.95
CA PHE A 626 24.77 -21.30 -17.52
C PHE A 626 24.29 -20.11 -16.69
N ALA A 627 24.70 -18.89 -17.02
CA ALA A 627 24.24 -17.68 -16.34
C ALA A 627 22.71 -17.52 -16.42
N THR A 628 22.11 -17.73 -17.60
CA THR A 628 20.66 -17.64 -17.79
C THR A 628 19.91 -18.76 -17.06
N VAL A 629 20.42 -19.99 -17.11
CA VAL A 629 19.80 -21.13 -16.40
C VAL A 629 19.83 -20.92 -14.88
N LEU A 630 20.94 -20.46 -14.32
CA LEU A 630 21.05 -20.17 -12.88
C LEU A 630 20.24 -18.95 -12.45
N SER A 631 20.00 -17.99 -13.35
CA SER A 631 19.16 -16.80 -13.11
C SER A 631 17.67 -17.13 -13.06
N THR A 632 17.24 -18.15 -13.80
CA THR A 632 15.83 -18.45 -14.02
C THR A 632 15.01 -18.62 -12.73
N PRO A 633 15.51 -19.26 -11.65
CA PRO A 633 14.73 -19.45 -10.42
C PRO A 633 14.33 -18.14 -9.73
N CYS A 634 15.21 -17.13 -9.70
CA CYS A 634 14.88 -15.86 -9.03
C CYS A 634 14.07 -14.90 -9.87
N SER A 635 14.12 -15.07 -11.19
CA SER A 635 13.32 -14.29 -12.14
C SER A 635 11.89 -14.82 -12.26
N GLY A 636 11.65 -16.06 -11.83
CA GLY A 636 10.37 -16.76 -11.88
C GLY A 636 9.17 -15.99 -11.34
N PRO A 637 9.18 -15.56 -10.05
CA PRO A 637 8.05 -14.84 -9.46
C PRO A 637 7.72 -13.53 -10.17
N PHE A 638 8.75 -12.77 -10.54
CA PHE A 638 8.60 -11.47 -11.19
C PHE A 638 8.15 -11.59 -12.64
N LEU A 639 8.68 -12.58 -13.37
CA LEU A 639 8.28 -12.85 -14.75
C LEU A 639 6.94 -13.59 -14.83
N GLY A 640 6.54 -14.32 -13.80
CA GLY A 640 5.28 -15.06 -13.72
C GLY A 640 4.05 -14.16 -13.84
N GLY A 641 4.05 -13.00 -13.19
CA GLY A 641 2.97 -12.01 -13.32
C GLY A 641 2.89 -11.39 -14.72
N ILE A 642 4.04 -11.05 -15.31
CA ILE A 642 4.11 -10.52 -16.69
C ILE A 642 3.62 -11.58 -17.70
N PHE A 643 4.06 -12.83 -17.55
CA PHE A 643 3.64 -13.91 -18.43
C PHE A 643 2.20 -14.37 -18.20
N ALA A 644 1.65 -14.25 -16.99
CA ALA A 644 0.23 -14.54 -16.73
C ALA A 644 -0.70 -13.53 -17.43
N LEU A 645 -0.32 -12.24 -17.42
CA LEU A 645 -1.05 -11.18 -18.14
C LEU A 645 -0.98 -11.36 -19.67
N ILE A 646 0.10 -11.94 -20.17
CA ILE A 646 0.34 -12.18 -21.61
C ILE A 646 -0.24 -13.52 -22.09
N GLY A 647 -0.19 -14.55 -21.25
CA GLY A 647 -0.45 -15.95 -21.59
C GLY A 647 -1.90 -16.29 -21.91
N GLY A 648 -2.86 -15.41 -21.55
CA GLY A 648 -4.28 -15.59 -21.85
C GLY A 648 -4.80 -14.75 -23.04
N LYS A 649 -4.08 -13.71 -23.46
CA LYS A 649 -4.61 -12.68 -24.39
C LYS A 649 -3.82 -12.52 -25.70
N LEU A 650 -2.57 -12.97 -25.80
CA LEU A 650 -1.72 -12.76 -26.99
C LEU A 650 -1.53 -14.03 -27.84
N PRO A 651 -1.54 -13.93 -29.18
CA PRO A 651 -1.19 -15.04 -30.08
C PRO A 651 0.22 -15.63 -29.81
N PRO A 652 0.45 -16.93 -30.06
CA PRO A 652 1.73 -17.60 -29.75
C PRO A 652 2.97 -16.93 -30.34
N LEU A 653 2.83 -16.30 -31.52
CA LEU A 653 3.90 -15.56 -32.17
C LEU A 653 4.28 -14.28 -31.39
N GLN A 654 3.30 -13.56 -30.84
CA GLN A 654 3.53 -12.35 -30.06
C GLN A 654 4.23 -12.67 -28.73
N SER A 655 3.83 -13.75 -28.05
CA SER A 655 4.48 -14.20 -26.82
C SER A 655 5.93 -14.63 -27.05
N THR A 656 6.22 -15.27 -28.19
CA THR A 656 7.59 -15.61 -28.60
C THR A 656 8.44 -14.36 -28.77
N ILE A 657 7.92 -13.33 -29.43
CA ILE A 657 8.63 -12.05 -29.64
C ILE A 657 8.93 -11.40 -28.29
N VAL A 658 7.96 -11.37 -27.36
CA VAL A 658 8.17 -10.81 -26.02
C VAL A 658 9.33 -11.52 -25.30
N ILE A 659 9.35 -12.85 -25.27
CA ILE A 659 10.41 -13.64 -24.61
C ILE A 659 11.79 -13.36 -25.22
N LEU A 660 11.86 -13.23 -26.56
CA LEU A 660 13.11 -12.88 -27.24
C LEU A 660 13.55 -11.45 -26.90
N VAL A 661 12.62 -10.51 -26.77
CA VAL A 661 12.94 -9.13 -26.38
C VAL A 661 13.42 -9.04 -24.93
N VAL A 662 12.86 -9.85 -24.02
CA VAL A 662 13.42 -10.01 -22.66
C VAL A 662 14.86 -10.53 -22.71
N GLY A 663 15.13 -11.54 -23.54
CA GLY A 663 16.49 -12.07 -23.73
C GLY A 663 17.47 -11.05 -24.32
N ILE A 664 17.00 -10.21 -25.24
CA ILE A 664 17.76 -9.08 -25.77
C ILE A 664 18.07 -8.09 -24.64
N GLY A 665 17.07 -7.70 -23.85
CA GLY A 665 17.23 -6.80 -22.69
C GLY A 665 18.27 -7.31 -21.70
N MET A 666 18.26 -8.61 -21.41
CA MET A 666 19.26 -9.22 -20.52
C MET A 666 20.67 -9.19 -21.13
N SER A 667 20.79 -9.33 -22.46
CA SER A 667 22.07 -9.37 -23.18
C SER A 667 22.70 -8.00 -23.41
N VAL A 668 21.89 -6.94 -23.47
CA VAL A 668 22.28 -5.54 -23.74
C VAL A 668 23.50 -5.07 -22.93
N PRO A 669 23.55 -5.16 -21.58
CA PRO A 669 24.67 -4.62 -20.82
C PRO A 669 26.01 -5.27 -21.18
N TYR A 670 26.03 -6.57 -21.52
CA TYR A 670 27.26 -7.26 -21.90
C TYR A 670 27.77 -6.83 -23.28
N VAL A 671 26.86 -6.59 -24.23
CA VAL A 671 27.21 -6.08 -25.56
C VAL A 671 27.73 -4.63 -25.46
N ILE A 672 27.06 -3.78 -24.67
CA ILE A 672 27.47 -2.40 -24.40
C ILE A 672 28.87 -2.35 -23.79
N MET A 673 29.14 -3.17 -22.77
CA MET A 673 30.47 -3.28 -22.15
C MET A 673 31.55 -3.77 -23.14
N GLY A 674 31.18 -4.58 -24.13
CA GLY A 674 32.07 -4.98 -25.22
C GLY A 674 32.40 -3.86 -26.21
N ILE A 675 31.47 -2.92 -26.44
CA ILE A 675 31.63 -1.78 -27.36
C ILE A 675 32.45 -0.66 -26.69
N TRP A 676 32.17 -0.35 -25.42
CA TRP A 676 32.83 0.72 -24.67
C TRP A 676 33.67 0.20 -23.49
N PRO A 677 34.90 -0.28 -23.76
CA PRO A 677 35.76 -0.80 -22.70
C PRO A 677 36.25 0.27 -21.71
N ARG A 678 36.06 1.56 -22.02
CA ARG A 678 36.36 2.67 -21.09
C ARG A 678 35.38 2.75 -19.92
N LEU A 679 34.13 2.33 -20.09
CA LEU A 679 33.16 2.26 -19.00
C LEU A 679 33.63 1.28 -17.91
N MET A 680 34.47 0.31 -18.28
CA MET A 680 35.06 -0.67 -17.35
C MET A 680 36.18 -0.09 -16.48
N ALA A 681 36.80 1.03 -16.87
CA ALA A 681 37.84 1.67 -16.06
C ALA A 681 37.29 2.33 -14.77
N TRP A 682 35.97 2.53 -14.70
CA TRP A 682 35.27 3.09 -13.54
C TRP A 682 34.96 2.04 -12.46
N LEU A 683 35.02 0.74 -12.77
CA LEU A 683 34.73 -0.32 -11.80
C LEU A 683 35.87 -0.44 -10.76
N PRO A 684 35.54 -0.45 -9.45
CA PRO A 684 36.54 -0.59 -8.40
C PRO A 684 37.23 -1.96 -8.48
N LYS A 685 38.53 -1.99 -8.17
CA LYS A 685 39.32 -3.23 -8.16
C LYS A 685 38.77 -4.20 -7.09
N PRO A 686 38.82 -5.53 -7.31
CA PRO A 686 38.44 -6.51 -6.29
C PRO A 686 39.25 -6.26 -5.01
N GLY A 687 38.56 -6.06 -3.89
CA GLY A 687 39.13 -5.77 -2.59
C GLY A 687 38.13 -6.08 -1.47
N PRO A 688 38.35 -5.55 -0.25
CA PRO A 688 37.49 -5.84 0.91
C PRO A 688 36.00 -5.52 0.70
N TRP A 689 35.69 -4.48 -0.09
CA TRP A 689 34.31 -4.12 -0.46
C TRP A 689 33.56 -5.24 -1.21
N MET A 690 34.29 -6.09 -1.96
CA MET A 690 33.67 -7.24 -2.63
C MET A 690 33.16 -8.27 -1.62
N GLU A 691 33.81 -8.38 -0.45
CA GLU A 691 33.38 -9.33 0.59
C GLU A 691 32.10 -8.82 1.28
N THR A 692 32.06 -7.54 1.66
CA THR A 692 30.84 -6.94 2.22
C THR A 692 29.68 -6.96 1.23
N PHE A 693 29.95 -6.81 -0.07
CA PHE A 693 28.94 -6.95 -1.12
C PHE A 693 28.40 -8.38 -1.23
N LYS A 694 29.25 -9.42 -1.13
CA LYS A 694 28.79 -10.82 -1.09
C LYS A 694 27.94 -11.10 0.13
N GLU A 695 28.35 -10.63 1.30
CA GLU A 695 27.59 -10.78 2.55
C GLU A 695 26.21 -10.13 2.43
N PHE A 696 26.14 -8.91 1.89
CA PHE A 696 24.87 -8.24 1.59
C PHE A 696 23.98 -9.08 0.66
N LEU A 697 24.52 -9.59 -0.44
CA LEU A 697 23.77 -10.48 -1.34
C LEU A 697 23.30 -11.76 -0.65
N ALA A 698 24.09 -12.34 0.25
CA ALA A 698 23.70 -13.51 1.03
C ALA A 698 22.47 -13.23 1.90
N PHE A 699 22.37 -12.05 2.51
CA PHE A 699 21.17 -11.63 3.23
C PHE A 699 19.95 -11.48 2.32
N LEU A 700 20.11 -10.98 1.09
CA LEU A 700 19.00 -10.93 0.11
C LEU A 700 18.52 -12.35 -0.29
N PHE A 701 19.43 -13.30 -0.45
CA PHE A 701 19.08 -14.69 -0.68
C PHE A 701 18.31 -15.29 0.51
N LEU A 702 18.76 -15.03 1.75
CA LEU A 702 18.05 -15.47 2.95
C LEU A 702 16.66 -14.82 3.08
N ALA A 703 16.52 -13.54 2.74
CA ALA A 703 15.23 -12.86 2.72
C ALA A 703 14.25 -13.53 1.72
N THR A 704 14.76 -13.93 0.56
CA THR A 704 13.94 -14.66 -0.43
C THR A 704 13.59 -16.08 0.04
N VAL A 705 14.53 -16.77 0.68
CA VAL A 705 14.28 -18.07 1.34
C VAL A 705 13.20 -17.92 2.41
N ALA A 706 13.26 -16.88 3.24
CA ALA A 706 12.26 -16.60 4.26
C ALA A 706 10.88 -16.30 3.65
N PHE A 707 10.83 -15.54 2.56
CA PHE A 707 9.60 -15.27 1.81
C PHE A 707 8.95 -16.57 1.31
N PHE A 708 9.69 -17.43 0.62
CA PHE A 708 9.15 -18.70 0.14
C PHE A 708 8.83 -19.68 1.26
N PHE A 709 9.58 -19.64 2.36
CA PHE A 709 9.33 -20.43 3.55
C PHE A 709 8.01 -20.03 4.23
N TYR A 710 7.70 -18.73 4.27
CA TYR A 710 6.45 -18.21 4.82
C TYR A 710 5.22 -18.74 4.07
N THR A 711 5.34 -18.98 2.75
CA THR A 711 4.26 -19.49 1.89
C THR A 711 3.91 -20.98 2.09
N PHE A 712 4.64 -21.71 2.94
CA PHE A 712 4.28 -23.10 3.28
C PHE A 712 3.20 -23.17 4.36
N ASN A 713 2.47 -24.29 4.43
CA ASN A 713 1.52 -24.55 5.51
C ASN A 713 2.25 -24.60 6.87
N ASP A 714 1.59 -24.19 7.96
CA ASP A 714 2.22 -24.23 9.29
C ASP A 714 2.69 -25.62 9.70
N ALA A 715 1.95 -26.66 9.27
CA ALA A 715 2.37 -28.05 9.41
C ALA A 715 3.71 -28.33 8.69
N ASP A 716 3.90 -27.83 7.48
CA ASP A 716 5.07 -28.11 6.64
C ASP A 716 6.28 -27.24 7.01
N LYS A 717 6.06 -26.05 7.58
CA LYS A 717 7.13 -25.10 7.98
C LYS A 717 8.16 -25.77 8.85
N MET A 718 7.74 -26.57 9.83
CA MET A 718 8.66 -27.28 10.72
C MET A 718 9.58 -28.24 9.95
N TRP A 719 9.06 -28.97 8.96
CA TRP A 719 9.84 -29.99 8.24
C TRP A 719 10.79 -29.36 7.24
N VAL A 720 10.31 -28.32 6.54
CA VAL A 720 11.14 -27.53 5.64
C VAL A 720 12.28 -26.88 6.42
N PHE A 721 12.01 -26.36 7.63
CA PHE A 721 13.06 -25.80 8.49
C PHE A 721 14.12 -26.84 8.86
N VAL A 722 13.70 -28.04 9.29
CA VAL A 722 14.63 -29.15 9.59
C VAL A 722 15.40 -29.58 8.35
N ALA A 723 14.77 -29.60 7.17
CA ALA A 723 15.44 -29.90 5.91
C ALA A 723 16.51 -28.83 5.57
N LEU A 724 16.23 -27.55 5.81
CA LEU A 724 17.23 -26.48 5.64
C LEU A 724 18.39 -26.61 6.61
N MET A 725 18.14 -27.01 7.86
CA MET A 725 19.22 -27.34 8.81
C MET A 725 20.07 -28.52 8.32
N GLY A 726 19.44 -29.53 7.71
CA GLY A 726 20.13 -30.63 7.05
C GLY A 726 21.03 -30.17 5.89
N VAL A 727 20.52 -29.27 5.05
CA VAL A 727 21.29 -28.64 3.95
C VAL A 727 22.45 -27.82 4.49
N TRP A 728 22.22 -27.02 5.53
CA TRP A 728 23.28 -26.26 6.19
C TRP A 728 24.40 -27.16 6.70
N PHE A 729 24.06 -28.24 7.38
CA PHE A 729 25.01 -29.20 7.91
C PHE A 729 25.76 -29.94 6.78
N GLY A 730 25.06 -30.32 5.71
CA GLY A 730 25.65 -30.91 4.50
C GLY A 730 26.66 -29.98 3.83
N CYS A 731 26.29 -28.71 3.63
CA CYS A 731 27.16 -27.67 3.09
C CYS A 731 28.38 -27.44 3.98
N TRP A 732 28.21 -27.40 5.30
CA TRP A 732 29.32 -27.26 6.25
C TRP A 732 30.32 -28.43 6.18
N ILE A 733 29.84 -29.68 6.06
CA ILE A 733 30.70 -30.86 5.84
C ILE A 733 31.52 -30.71 4.55
N ILE A 734 30.88 -30.24 3.48
CA ILE A 734 31.54 -30.00 2.18
C ILE A 734 32.62 -28.91 2.32
N GLY A 735 32.27 -27.79 2.96
CA GLY A 735 33.17 -26.65 3.17
C GLY A 735 34.39 -26.94 4.04
N LYS A 736 34.32 -27.95 4.94
CA LYS A 736 35.48 -28.39 5.74
C LYS A 736 36.60 -29.03 4.94
N THR A 737 36.38 -29.39 3.67
CA THR A 737 37.40 -30.01 2.82
C THR A 737 38.04 -28.98 1.89
N PRO A 738 39.31 -28.59 2.10
CA PRO A 738 39.99 -27.58 1.28
C PRO A 738 40.11 -28.00 -0.19
N SER A 739 40.07 -27.02 -1.10
CA SER A 739 40.11 -27.22 -2.57
C SER A 739 41.38 -27.92 -3.09
N TRP A 740 42.48 -27.87 -2.35
CA TRP A 740 43.79 -28.48 -2.66
C TRP A 740 43.86 -30.00 -2.39
N GLN A 741 42.86 -30.59 -1.74
CA GLN A 741 42.87 -32.02 -1.43
C GLN A 741 42.61 -32.90 -2.65
N SER A 742 43.05 -34.16 -2.57
CA SER A 742 42.81 -35.17 -3.61
C SER A 742 41.33 -35.26 -4.01
N VAL A 743 41.06 -35.42 -5.31
CA VAL A 743 39.69 -35.52 -5.86
C VAL A 743 38.85 -36.57 -5.13
N GLN A 744 39.45 -37.68 -4.70
CA GLN A 744 38.77 -38.73 -3.94
C GLN A 744 38.21 -38.24 -2.60
N ARG A 745 38.98 -37.47 -1.83
CA ARG A 745 38.51 -36.90 -0.55
C ARG A 745 37.44 -35.83 -0.75
N ARG A 746 37.54 -35.04 -1.81
CA ARG A 746 36.50 -34.07 -2.19
C ARG A 746 35.19 -34.78 -2.55
N LEU A 747 35.28 -35.85 -3.34
CA LEU A 747 34.12 -36.64 -3.74
C LEU A 747 33.46 -37.32 -2.54
N ILE A 748 34.26 -37.84 -1.59
CA ILE A 748 33.75 -38.38 -0.32
C ILE A 748 33.01 -37.30 0.48
N ALA A 749 33.60 -36.11 0.63
CA ALA A 749 32.97 -35.01 1.36
C ALA A 749 31.63 -34.56 0.75
N TRP A 750 31.55 -34.54 -0.60
CA TRP A 750 30.31 -34.26 -1.33
C TRP A 750 29.26 -35.35 -1.14
N VAL A 751 29.65 -36.62 -1.29
CA VAL A 751 28.73 -37.75 -1.10
C VAL A 751 28.24 -37.81 0.36
N SER A 752 29.12 -37.57 1.34
CA SER A 752 28.72 -37.53 2.75
C SER A 752 27.84 -36.32 3.06
N GLY A 753 28.17 -35.13 2.54
CA GLY A 753 27.39 -33.91 2.77
C GLY A 753 25.99 -34.00 2.18
N ILE A 754 25.88 -34.43 0.92
CA ILE A 754 24.58 -34.65 0.25
C ILE A 754 23.83 -35.80 0.94
N GLY A 755 24.51 -36.91 1.26
CA GLY A 755 23.89 -38.05 1.93
C GLY A 755 23.28 -37.70 3.28
N VAL A 756 23.98 -36.90 4.09
CA VAL A 756 23.46 -36.43 5.38
C VAL A 756 22.32 -35.44 5.21
N ALA A 757 22.43 -34.49 4.29
CA ALA A 757 21.33 -33.55 3.99
C ALA A 757 20.06 -34.30 3.58
N VAL A 758 20.17 -35.24 2.63
CA VAL A 758 19.04 -36.07 2.17
C VAL A 758 18.49 -36.93 3.29
N ALA A 759 19.33 -37.58 4.10
CA ALA A 759 18.87 -38.40 5.22
C ALA A 759 18.07 -37.59 6.24
N ILE A 760 18.52 -36.39 6.60
CA ILE A 760 17.82 -35.48 7.52
C ILE A 760 16.51 -35.01 6.91
N SER A 761 16.51 -34.59 5.64
CA SER A 761 15.29 -34.16 4.95
C SER A 761 14.26 -35.29 4.89
N VAL A 762 14.66 -36.49 4.44
CA VAL A 762 13.76 -37.66 4.36
C VAL A 762 13.23 -38.03 5.74
N LEU A 763 14.06 -38.04 6.78
CA LEU A 763 13.61 -38.31 8.14
C LEU A 763 12.61 -37.27 8.62
N ALA A 764 12.84 -35.98 8.33
CA ALA A 764 11.93 -34.91 8.70
C ALA A 764 10.55 -35.09 8.05
N PHE A 765 10.51 -35.30 6.73
CA PHE A 765 9.25 -35.49 6.00
C PHE A 765 8.50 -36.78 6.39
N ASN A 766 9.18 -37.83 6.85
CA ASN A 766 8.54 -39.09 7.24
C ASN A 766 8.09 -39.14 8.71
N TYR A 767 8.78 -38.46 9.63
CA TYR A 767 8.55 -38.61 11.08
C TYR A 767 7.91 -37.39 11.74
N LEU A 768 7.97 -36.20 11.13
CA LEU A 768 7.37 -34.98 11.68
C LEU A 768 6.01 -34.64 11.02
N GLY A 769 5.47 -35.55 10.18
CA GLY A 769 4.28 -35.38 9.34
C GLY A 769 2.99 -34.91 10.04
N PRO A 770 1.93 -34.61 9.26
CA PRO A 770 0.92 -33.59 9.56
C PRO A 770 0.23 -33.76 10.92
N VAL A 771 0.19 -32.66 11.67
CA VAL A 771 -0.66 -32.47 12.86
C VAL A 771 -2.13 -32.53 12.39
N PRO A 772 -3.03 -33.24 13.09
CA PRO A 772 -4.44 -33.27 12.73
C PRO A 772 -5.03 -31.86 12.65
N ALA A 773 -5.95 -31.64 11.70
CA ALA A 773 -6.59 -30.35 11.42
C ALA A 773 -7.44 -29.79 12.59
N ASP A 774 -7.47 -30.45 13.75
CA ASP A 774 -8.32 -30.09 14.89
C ASP A 774 -7.74 -28.98 15.78
N GLN A 775 -6.48 -28.56 15.59
CA GLN A 775 -5.81 -27.57 16.43
C GLN A 775 -5.67 -26.15 15.83
N GLN A 776 -6.10 -25.90 14.58
CA GLN A 776 -5.95 -24.59 13.92
C GLN A 776 -7.15 -23.64 14.09
N ALA A 777 -8.28 -24.11 14.63
CA ALA A 777 -9.53 -23.35 14.69
C ALA A 777 -9.62 -22.26 15.79
N GLN A 778 -8.49 -21.78 16.32
CA GLN A 778 -8.50 -20.95 17.55
C GLN A 778 -8.15 -19.46 17.35
N GLU A 779 -7.90 -19.01 16.11
CA GLU A 779 -7.67 -17.58 15.79
C GLU A 779 -8.59 -17.02 14.69
N GLU A 780 -9.45 -17.83 14.06
CA GLU A 780 -10.30 -17.38 12.93
C GLU A 780 -11.70 -16.95 13.42
N LEU A 781 -12.21 -15.85 12.86
CA LEU A 781 -13.49 -15.24 13.27
C LEU A 781 -14.70 -16.02 12.72
N LEU A 782 -14.54 -16.65 11.56
CA LEU A 782 -15.53 -17.51 10.94
C LEU A 782 -15.30 -19.00 11.27
N ALA A 783 -16.39 -19.74 11.49
CA ALA A 783 -16.35 -21.19 11.67
C ALA A 783 -16.23 -21.91 10.33
N TRP A 784 -15.01 -21.99 9.80
CA TRP A 784 -14.74 -22.57 8.48
C TRP A 784 -14.93 -24.09 8.41
N GLU A 785 -15.76 -24.56 7.47
CA GLU A 785 -15.84 -25.97 7.08
C GLU A 785 -15.01 -26.25 5.81
N PRO A 786 -14.26 -27.35 5.72
CA PRO A 786 -13.58 -27.72 4.48
C PRO A 786 -14.59 -28.05 3.38
N TYR A 787 -14.33 -27.60 2.16
CA TYR A 787 -15.18 -27.87 1.00
C TYR A 787 -15.27 -29.37 0.66
N ASP A 788 -16.50 -29.86 0.60
CA ASP A 788 -16.90 -31.16 0.03
C ASP A 788 -18.19 -30.92 -0.76
N GLU A 789 -18.24 -31.40 -2.01
CA GLU A 789 -19.39 -31.21 -2.89
C GLU A 789 -20.66 -31.87 -2.33
N ALA A 790 -20.55 -33.01 -1.65
CA ALA A 790 -21.70 -33.66 -1.02
C ALA A 790 -22.23 -32.82 0.16
N ARG A 791 -21.33 -32.21 0.94
CA ARG A 791 -21.70 -31.32 2.06
C ARG A 791 -22.33 -30.03 1.56
N LEU A 792 -21.80 -29.44 0.48
CA LEU A 792 -22.39 -28.26 -0.16
C LEU A 792 -23.83 -28.54 -0.62
N GLN A 793 -24.06 -29.69 -1.26
CA GLN A 793 -25.40 -30.08 -1.74
C GLN A 793 -26.39 -30.32 -0.58
N GLU A 794 -25.92 -30.87 0.54
CA GLU A 794 -26.73 -31.02 1.76
C GLU A 794 -27.15 -29.65 2.31
N LEU A 795 -26.20 -28.73 2.47
CA LEU A 795 -26.48 -27.36 2.95
C LEU A 795 -27.45 -26.61 2.03
N GLN A 796 -27.30 -26.76 0.72
CA GLN A 796 -28.22 -26.21 -0.26
C GLN A 796 -29.64 -26.82 -0.16
N ALA A 797 -29.74 -28.14 0.09
CA ALA A 797 -31.02 -28.81 0.28
C ALA A 797 -31.71 -28.41 1.59
N GLU A 798 -30.93 -28.10 2.63
CA GLU A 798 -31.42 -27.55 3.90
C GLU A 798 -31.89 -26.10 3.80
N GLY A 799 -31.56 -25.41 2.70
CA GLY A 799 -31.87 -24.00 2.46
C GLY A 799 -30.88 -23.04 3.13
N LYS A 800 -29.67 -23.51 3.45
CA LYS A 800 -28.62 -22.69 4.06
C LYS A 800 -27.96 -21.79 3.02
N THR A 801 -27.71 -20.53 3.38
CA THR A 801 -26.82 -19.64 2.63
C THR A 801 -25.38 -20.10 2.86
N VAL A 802 -24.60 -20.30 1.81
CA VAL A 802 -23.22 -20.81 1.91
C VAL A 802 -22.24 -19.82 1.31
N LEU A 803 -21.26 -19.39 2.11
CA LEU A 803 -20.12 -18.57 1.70
C LEU A 803 -18.93 -19.49 1.39
N LEU A 804 -18.66 -19.76 0.11
CA LEU A 804 -17.57 -20.64 -0.33
C LEU A 804 -16.38 -19.84 -0.87
N ASP A 805 -15.27 -19.81 -0.13
CA ASP A 805 -14.02 -19.15 -0.54
C ASP A 805 -13.06 -20.13 -1.22
N PHE A 806 -12.73 -19.88 -2.49
CA PHE A 806 -11.69 -20.61 -3.22
C PHE A 806 -10.35 -19.91 -3.02
N THR A 807 -9.51 -20.51 -2.18
CA THR A 807 -8.30 -19.89 -1.64
C THR A 807 -7.07 -20.78 -1.85
N ALA A 808 -5.88 -20.23 -1.58
CA ALA A 808 -4.64 -21.01 -1.46
C ALA A 808 -3.59 -20.25 -0.65
N LYS A 809 -2.71 -20.96 0.05
CA LYS A 809 -1.66 -20.31 0.87
C LYS A 809 -0.57 -19.61 0.05
N TRP A 810 -0.44 -19.97 -1.24
CA TRP A 810 0.48 -19.30 -2.16
C TRP A 810 -0.12 -18.10 -2.88
N CYS A 811 -1.41 -17.87 -2.72
CA CYS A 811 -2.13 -16.82 -3.40
C CYS A 811 -2.16 -15.56 -2.53
N VAL A 812 -1.30 -14.59 -2.84
CA VAL A 812 -1.22 -13.31 -2.10
C VAL A 812 -2.55 -12.58 -2.09
N ASN A 813 -3.24 -12.52 -3.23
CA ASN A 813 -4.56 -11.87 -3.31
C ASN A 813 -5.61 -12.59 -2.47
N CYS A 814 -5.51 -13.91 -2.30
CA CYS A 814 -6.39 -14.68 -1.43
C CYS A 814 -6.17 -14.33 0.04
N ILE A 815 -4.90 -14.26 0.47
CA ILE A 815 -4.53 -13.84 1.83
C ILE A 815 -5.02 -12.42 2.12
N ILE A 816 -4.86 -11.51 1.14
CA ILE A 816 -5.36 -10.13 1.25
C ILE A 816 -6.88 -10.14 1.42
N ASN A 817 -7.63 -10.79 0.53
CA ASN A 817 -9.09 -10.88 0.63
C ASN A 817 -9.56 -11.43 1.97
N LEU A 818 -8.90 -12.49 2.45
CA LEU A 818 -9.21 -13.10 3.73
C LEU A 818 -9.09 -12.09 4.87
N GLY A 819 -7.95 -11.40 4.98
CA GLY A 819 -7.70 -10.45 6.08
C GLY A 819 -8.40 -9.09 5.97
N VAL A 820 -8.80 -8.66 4.77
CA VAL A 820 -9.38 -7.31 4.57
C VAL A 820 -10.89 -7.31 4.31
N ALA A 821 -11.48 -8.45 3.95
CA ALA A 821 -12.87 -8.50 3.48
C ALA A 821 -13.67 -9.72 3.94
N ILE A 822 -13.06 -10.91 4.00
CA ILE A 822 -13.79 -12.17 4.23
C ILE A 822 -13.78 -12.55 5.72
N ASP A 823 -12.61 -12.75 6.33
CA ASP A 823 -12.46 -13.10 7.75
C ASP A 823 -12.25 -11.83 8.60
N THR A 824 -13.30 -11.03 8.69
CA THR A 824 -13.32 -9.76 9.43
C THR A 824 -14.55 -9.69 10.32
N GLN A 825 -14.48 -8.94 11.43
CA GLN A 825 -15.59 -8.88 12.40
C GLN A 825 -16.95 -8.56 11.76
N PRO A 826 -17.09 -7.53 10.89
CA PRO A 826 -18.37 -7.22 10.26
C PRO A 826 -18.92 -8.36 9.36
N THR A 827 -18.03 -9.10 8.70
CA THR A 827 -18.44 -10.22 7.85
C THR A 827 -18.83 -11.43 8.72
N ALA A 828 -18.10 -11.70 9.79
CA ALA A 828 -18.44 -12.75 10.76
C ALA A 828 -19.80 -12.49 11.42
N ASP A 829 -20.03 -11.26 11.90
CA ASP A 829 -21.30 -10.86 12.51
C ASP A 829 -22.48 -11.03 11.52
N LEU A 830 -22.29 -10.69 10.25
CA LEU A 830 -23.32 -10.84 9.21
C LEU A 830 -23.54 -12.32 8.82
N VAL A 831 -22.48 -13.13 8.75
CA VAL A 831 -22.61 -14.56 8.48
C VAL A 831 -23.39 -15.25 9.61
N GLU A 832 -23.14 -14.87 10.87
CA GLU A 832 -23.90 -15.33 12.02
C GLU A 832 -25.36 -14.84 11.98
N GLU A 833 -25.60 -13.56 11.68
CA GLU A 833 -26.96 -12.98 11.54
C GLU A 833 -27.79 -13.70 10.47
N LEU A 834 -27.17 -14.07 9.35
CA LEU A 834 -27.82 -14.77 8.26
C LEU A 834 -27.91 -16.30 8.49
N ASP A 835 -27.36 -16.82 9.59
CA ASP A 835 -27.22 -18.26 9.86
C ASP A 835 -26.57 -18.99 8.66
N ALA A 836 -25.60 -18.32 8.02
CA ALA A 836 -24.90 -18.78 6.84
C ALA A 836 -23.69 -19.65 7.22
N VAL A 837 -23.33 -20.59 6.35
CA VAL A 837 -22.19 -21.51 6.57
C VAL A 837 -21.01 -21.05 5.72
N ALA A 838 -19.86 -20.84 6.37
CA ALA A 838 -18.61 -20.52 5.70
C ALA A 838 -17.85 -21.81 5.35
N MET A 839 -17.50 -21.97 4.08
CA MET A 839 -16.71 -23.09 3.57
C MET A 839 -15.46 -22.59 2.86
N TYR A 840 -14.35 -23.28 2.99
CA TYR A 840 -13.13 -22.97 2.25
C TYR A 840 -12.74 -24.13 1.31
N ALA A 841 -12.45 -23.79 0.06
CA ALA A 841 -11.90 -24.69 -0.94
C ALA A 841 -10.40 -24.41 -1.08
N ASP A 842 -9.57 -25.17 -0.37
CA ASP A 842 -8.12 -25.03 -0.39
C ASP A 842 -7.50 -25.59 -1.69
N TRP A 843 -7.19 -24.69 -2.62
CA TRP A 843 -6.53 -24.97 -3.89
C TRP A 843 -4.98 -25.03 -3.77
N THR A 844 -4.42 -25.06 -2.56
CA THR A 844 -2.96 -25.13 -2.35
C THR A 844 -2.33 -26.32 -3.08
N ASP A 845 -2.97 -27.49 -3.01
CA ASP A 845 -2.50 -28.74 -3.63
C ASP A 845 -3.21 -29.09 -4.96
N ARG A 846 -4.09 -28.21 -5.46
CA ARG A 846 -4.77 -28.35 -6.76
C ARG A 846 -5.59 -29.63 -6.92
N SER A 847 -6.47 -29.92 -5.96
CA SER A 847 -7.29 -31.13 -5.96
C SER A 847 -8.18 -31.23 -7.22
N PRO A 848 -8.39 -32.42 -7.82
CA PRO A 848 -9.23 -32.52 -9.03
C PRO A 848 -10.70 -32.09 -8.79
N GLU A 849 -11.18 -32.20 -7.56
CA GLU A 849 -12.55 -31.87 -7.15
C GLU A 849 -12.79 -30.35 -7.17
N ILE A 850 -11.93 -29.56 -6.53
CA ILE A 850 -12.03 -28.09 -6.54
C ILE A 850 -11.86 -27.55 -7.98
N LYS A 851 -11.05 -28.25 -8.81
CA LYS A 851 -10.87 -27.87 -10.22
C LYS A 851 -12.17 -27.95 -10.99
N ALA A 852 -12.87 -29.07 -10.83
CA ALA A 852 -14.15 -29.30 -11.49
C ALA A 852 -15.16 -28.23 -11.07
N LYS A 853 -15.17 -27.84 -9.79
CA LYS A 853 -16.04 -26.78 -9.30
C LYS A 853 -15.68 -25.39 -9.83
N LEU A 854 -14.39 -25.05 -9.91
CA LEU A 854 -13.91 -23.81 -10.53
C LEU A 854 -14.32 -23.75 -12.01
N ASP A 855 -14.14 -24.85 -12.76
CA ASP A 855 -14.55 -24.96 -14.15
C ASP A 855 -16.08 -24.82 -14.32
N GLU A 856 -16.88 -25.39 -13.40
CA GLU A 856 -18.34 -25.23 -13.34
C GLU A 856 -18.75 -23.76 -13.14
N LEU A 857 -18.08 -23.04 -12.24
CA LEU A 857 -18.29 -21.61 -11.98
C LEU A 857 -17.67 -20.69 -13.04
N GLN A 858 -17.22 -21.26 -14.16
CA GLN A 858 -16.56 -20.57 -15.28
C GLN A 858 -15.36 -19.73 -14.81
N SER A 859 -14.64 -20.17 -13.78
CA SER A 859 -13.43 -19.53 -13.28
C SER A 859 -12.22 -20.44 -13.47
N LYS A 860 -11.13 -19.88 -14.01
CA LYS A 860 -9.86 -20.61 -14.21
C LYS A 860 -8.77 -20.23 -13.22
N SER A 861 -9.09 -19.34 -12.28
CA SER A 861 -8.14 -18.76 -11.34
C SER A 861 -8.79 -18.51 -9.98
N ILE A 862 -7.94 -18.46 -8.97
CA ILE A 862 -8.24 -17.99 -7.61
C ILE A 862 -7.56 -16.61 -7.40
N PRO A 863 -8.03 -15.77 -6.47
CA PRO A 863 -9.18 -15.95 -5.56
C PRO A 863 -10.54 -15.90 -6.26
N LEU A 864 -11.49 -16.69 -5.77
CA LEU A 864 -12.89 -16.64 -6.16
C LEU A 864 -13.74 -16.86 -4.90
N LEU A 865 -14.64 -15.93 -4.61
CA LEU A 865 -15.63 -16.10 -3.54
C LEU A 865 -16.99 -16.36 -4.18
N ALA A 866 -17.62 -17.48 -3.81
CA ALA A 866 -18.93 -17.88 -4.30
C ALA A 866 -19.93 -17.93 -3.15
N ILE A 867 -20.96 -17.08 -3.20
CA ILE A 867 -22.03 -17.07 -2.20
C ILE A 867 -23.27 -17.71 -2.80
N TYR A 868 -23.70 -18.84 -2.23
CA TYR A 868 -24.91 -19.55 -2.62
C TYR A 868 -26.08 -19.09 -1.75
N PRO A 869 -27.09 -18.41 -2.31
CA PRO A 869 -28.30 -18.00 -1.57
C PRO A 869 -29.11 -19.21 -1.10
N GLY A 870 -29.63 -19.16 0.13
CA GLY A 870 -30.48 -20.23 0.68
C GLY A 870 -31.85 -20.37 0.00
N ASP A 871 -32.35 -19.29 -0.63
CA ASP A 871 -33.62 -19.28 -1.39
C ASP A 871 -33.46 -19.76 -2.84
N ASN A 872 -32.27 -19.58 -3.42
CA ASN A 872 -31.94 -20.03 -4.76
C ASN A 872 -30.48 -20.52 -4.89
N PRO A 873 -30.18 -21.74 -4.43
CA PRO A 873 -28.83 -22.28 -4.44
C PRO A 873 -28.27 -22.55 -5.85
N THR A 874 -29.09 -22.43 -6.91
CA THR A 874 -28.65 -22.63 -8.30
C THR A 874 -28.05 -21.39 -8.96
N GLN A 875 -28.10 -20.24 -8.28
CA GLN A 875 -27.57 -18.97 -8.79
C GLN A 875 -26.58 -18.35 -7.78
N PRO A 876 -25.32 -18.83 -7.73
CA PRO A 876 -24.32 -18.26 -6.83
C PRO A 876 -23.91 -16.85 -7.28
N ILE A 877 -23.70 -15.98 -6.29
CA ILE A 877 -23.08 -14.66 -6.47
C ILE A 877 -21.56 -14.86 -6.45
N LEU A 878 -20.89 -14.50 -7.55
CA LEU A 878 -19.45 -14.72 -7.72
C LEU A 878 -18.69 -13.39 -7.61
N LEU A 879 -17.69 -13.35 -6.73
CA LEU A 879 -16.75 -12.24 -6.60
C LEU A 879 -15.34 -12.75 -6.97
N ARG A 880 -14.70 -12.11 -7.95
CA ARG A 880 -13.40 -12.53 -8.52
C ARG A 880 -12.30 -11.56 -8.14
N ASP A 881 -11.06 -12.06 -8.10
CA ASP A 881 -9.86 -11.27 -7.85
C ASP A 881 -9.91 -10.55 -6.49
N LEU A 882 -9.53 -9.27 -6.41
CA LEU A 882 -9.51 -8.52 -5.16
C LEU A 882 -10.93 -8.06 -4.78
N VAL A 883 -11.36 -8.40 -3.57
CA VAL A 883 -12.69 -8.02 -3.04
C VAL A 883 -12.54 -7.06 -1.86
N THR A 884 -13.46 -6.10 -1.76
CA THR A 884 -13.57 -5.21 -0.60
C THR A 884 -14.58 -5.78 0.39
N GLN A 885 -14.45 -5.45 1.66
CA GLN A 885 -15.40 -5.86 2.70
C GLN A 885 -16.84 -5.49 2.34
N GLN A 886 -17.06 -4.30 1.79
CA GLN A 886 -18.39 -3.86 1.39
C GLN A 886 -18.99 -4.71 0.28
N ASN A 887 -18.19 -5.17 -0.70
CA ASN A 887 -18.67 -6.06 -1.76
C ASN A 887 -19.10 -7.41 -1.19
N VAL A 888 -18.34 -7.95 -0.24
CA VAL A 888 -18.67 -9.21 0.45
C VAL A 888 -19.95 -9.05 1.28
N LEU A 889 -20.06 -7.99 2.09
CA LEU A 889 -21.25 -7.71 2.89
C LEU A 889 -22.50 -7.48 2.02
N THR A 890 -22.34 -6.77 0.89
CA THR A 890 -23.45 -6.52 -0.04
C THR A 890 -23.90 -7.82 -0.70
N ALA A 891 -22.97 -8.67 -1.13
CA ALA A 891 -23.28 -9.96 -1.72
C ALA A 891 -23.93 -10.91 -0.71
N LEU A 892 -23.49 -10.92 0.56
CA LEU A 892 -24.11 -11.70 1.64
C LEU A 892 -25.54 -11.20 1.93
N ARG A 893 -25.76 -9.88 2.03
CA ARG A 893 -27.11 -9.32 2.20
C ARG A 893 -28.03 -9.64 1.02
N GLN A 894 -27.48 -9.62 -0.20
CA GLN A 894 -28.22 -9.97 -1.41
C GLN A 894 -28.59 -11.47 -1.44
N ALA A 895 -27.71 -12.34 -0.93
CA ALA A 895 -27.99 -13.77 -0.79
C ALA A 895 -29.06 -14.07 0.26
N GLY A 896 -29.21 -13.18 1.26
CA GLY A 896 -30.24 -13.28 2.28
C GLY A 896 -30.00 -14.40 3.30
N PRO A 897 -30.87 -14.50 4.31
CA PRO A 897 -30.69 -15.44 5.41
C PRO A 897 -31.01 -16.88 4.97
N SER A 898 -30.38 -17.81 5.66
CA SER A 898 -30.70 -19.23 5.58
C SER A 898 -32.18 -19.47 5.85
N GLN A 899 -32.82 -20.24 4.97
CA GLN A 899 -34.23 -20.57 5.08
C GLN A 899 -34.41 -21.67 6.13
N SER A 900 -35.20 -21.41 7.17
CA SER A 900 -35.58 -22.47 8.11
C SER A 900 -36.29 -23.61 7.35
N SER A 901 -35.90 -24.87 7.61
CA SER A 901 -36.26 -26.07 6.85
C SER A 901 -37.77 -26.42 6.78
N GLY A 902 -38.68 -25.48 7.04
CA GLY A 902 -40.13 -25.65 6.99
C GLY A 902 -40.81 -25.24 5.67
N ILE A 903 -40.12 -24.58 4.73
CA ILE A 903 -40.77 -23.94 3.56
C ILE A 903 -40.42 -24.60 2.20
N ALA A 904 -39.42 -25.49 2.14
CA ALA A 904 -39.06 -26.21 0.91
C ALA A 904 -40.16 -27.16 0.39
N ASN A 905 -41.20 -27.45 1.18
CA ASN A 905 -42.31 -28.34 0.80
C ASN A 905 -43.54 -27.63 0.22
N ARG A 906 -43.51 -26.32 -0.06
CA ARG A 906 -44.70 -25.57 -0.56
C ARG A 906 -44.68 -25.16 -2.04
N LYS A 907 -43.77 -25.70 -2.85
CA LYS A 907 -43.74 -25.46 -4.31
C LYS A 907 -43.85 -26.73 -5.17
N VAL A 908 -44.47 -27.79 -4.65
CA VAL A 908 -44.91 -28.94 -5.46
C VAL A 908 -46.37 -29.26 -5.15
N SER A 909 -47.30 -28.44 -5.63
CA SER A 909 -48.69 -28.86 -5.90
C SER A 909 -49.52 -27.69 -6.43
N GLN A 910 -49.76 -27.65 -7.74
CA GLN A 910 -51.11 -27.70 -8.34
C GLN A 910 -51.02 -27.54 -9.87
N PRO A 911 -51.54 -28.48 -10.65
CA PRO A 911 -51.90 -28.23 -12.05
C PRO A 911 -53.27 -27.52 -12.09
N GLU A 912 -53.35 -26.40 -12.80
CA GLU A 912 -54.62 -25.73 -13.14
C GLU A 912 -55.52 -26.68 -13.95
N THR A 913 -56.60 -27.15 -13.33
CA THR A 913 -57.74 -27.74 -14.05
C THR A 913 -58.70 -26.64 -14.49
N LEU A 914 -58.73 -26.39 -15.81
CA LEU A 914 -59.77 -25.68 -16.54
C LEU A 914 -61.16 -26.28 -16.28
N ILE A 915 -62.06 -25.47 -15.74
CA ILE A 915 -63.49 -25.79 -15.63
C ILE A 915 -64.13 -25.61 -17.02
N THR A 916 -64.72 -26.69 -17.54
CA THR A 916 -65.85 -26.61 -18.47
C THR A 916 -67.10 -27.15 -17.78
N ARG A 917 -68.17 -26.34 -17.88
CA ARG A 917 -69.55 -26.44 -17.35
C ARG A 917 -69.82 -25.96 -15.94
#